data_AF-A0A9P6I7J6-F1
#
_entry.id   AF-A0A9P6I7J6-F1
#
_cell.length_a   1.000
_cell.length_b   1.000
_cell.length_c   1.000
_cell.angle_alpha   90.00
_cell.angle_beta   90.00
_cell.angle_gamma   90.00
#
_symmetry.space_group_name_H-M   'P 1'
#
loop_
_entity.id
_entity.type
_entity.pdbx_description
1 polymer ?
#
loop_
_entity_poly.entity_id
_entity_poly.type
_entity_poly.pdbx_seq_one_letter_code
_entity_poly.pdbx_strand_id
1 'polypeptide(L)'
;MVQVGSHILRESTTSFVRLAKHHAFRRLVWRSHVRWSSAVAADATTVKDPQERQQTLAISSQSRFNDIGVQHLSAHVYQQVFPDGNTPPPQELVDLAKDHLRRHDLLGKNTDNSEPIAFDIPELQGRTMDEHFHKLAVDCAEPYLSLAKHFARATPPPKPRKWVRQSGWTKYYPDGRTEAIDAPDETMLCFDTEVMWKESSFAVMACASSPTAWYAWLSPWLLGESESDRHLIPLGDPTKERIIVGHNIGYDRARILEEYDAKQTRNQFLDTMSLHVAVNGMCSQQRPTWMKHKKNREMREKIASQTDDVQLAELLSHSARQEEAELWVERSSINSLRDVAKFHLDVTIDKAARDDFGVLDREEIFGKLDNLLDYCAADVAITHRVYQIVFPNFLDTCPHPVSFAALRHLASVILPVNKSWDAYIANAEATYRELSDAVQERLVGLTEKALEIKDNAEKWSKDPWLKQLDWSGQEIKMVKGKKKDDPPRPAARQKKPGMPQWYKDLFVKNDSPINITVRTRIAPLLLKMSWDNHPLVWSEKYGWTFRVTRHEAADYEKKQMVKCDFSDSEKDASLRTDGGVFFKLPHKDGPQARCVNPMAKGYMSYFENGTLSSQYPYAKQALEMNASCSYWISARDRIMSQMVVYEDDIADQVDSNGVKQSKGARTATTASKAPEEVQGYILPQVIPMGTITRRAVENTWLTASNAKKNRVGSELKSMVKAPPGYSFVGADVDSEELWIASLVGDATFRLHGGNAIGFMTLEGTKAAGTDLHSRTAAILGITRNDAKVFNYGRIYGAGIKFAGQLLRQFNPNLSDKETNETAARLYASTKGTKTTRSVLSKRPFWRGGTESFVFNKLEEFAAQERPRTFVLGAGITEALMRRFINQNGFLTSRINWAIQSSGVDYLHLLIVAMDYLTRRFNIEARLAITVHDEIRYLVKDHDKYRAAMALQVANLWTRAMFAQQAGINDLPQACAYFSAIDIDHVLRKEVDMDCVTPSHKEPIAPGESLDINALLAKGAEARLDPSIVPDPSHAPKLDGIAYSPRTPVMDTLEESTSSDPHFLKAQIVSSEVELGNVLKERRTALKSQEEKKPRVTKKKERSVLPYQSDAVLMPVETMTVSDALGNKFTRFENKNRWNWQKEKGRWSGPSSRI
;
A
#
# COMPACT_ATOMS: atom_id res chain seq x y z
N MET A 1 29.95 -24.01 55.08
CA MET A 1 31.39 -23.83 55.40
C MET A 1 32.09 -23.44 54.11
N VAL A 2 32.79 -22.32 53.95
CA VAL A 2 33.08 -21.11 54.78
C VAL A 2 33.20 -19.94 53.74
N GLN A 3 32.48 -18.80 53.80
CA GLN A 3 32.79 -17.53 54.49
C GLN A 3 34.22 -16.98 54.26
N VAL A 4 34.56 -15.67 54.24
CA VAL A 4 33.89 -14.33 54.09
C VAL A 4 35.06 -13.33 53.78
N GLY A 5 35.02 -12.01 53.48
CA GLY A 5 34.13 -10.83 53.46
C GLY A 5 35.05 -9.58 53.28
N SER A 6 34.69 -8.29 53.36
CA SER A 6 33.45 -7.47 53.25
C SER A 6 33.85 -5.96 53.31
N HIS A 7 33.00 -4.99 52.90
CA HIS A 7 33.39 -3.56 52.70
C HIS A 7 32.59 -2.51 53.53
N ILE A 8 32.95 -1.20 53.43
CA ILE A 8 32.57 -0.08 54.34
C ILE A 8 31.96 1.18 53.61
N LEU A 9 31.46 2.16 54.40
CA LEU A 9 30.54 3.31 54.22
C LEU A 9 31.06 4.69 53.67
N ARG A 10 30.09 5.63 53.38
CA ARG A 10 30.11 7.15 53.51
C ARG A 10 30.92 7.97 52.47
N GLU A 11 30.84 9.32 52.26
CA GLU A 11 30.13 10.56 52.75
C GLU A 11 30.11 11.61 51.57
N SER A 12 29.34 12.73 51.39
CA SER A 12 29.00 14.00 52.10
C SER A 12 30.09 15.11 52.15
N THR A 13 29.91 16.45 51.99
CA THR A 13 28.87 17.44 51.51
C THR A 13 29.47 18.90 51.51
N THR A 14 28.82 19.97 50.96
CA THR A 14 28.76 21.43 51.43
C THR A 14 28.55 22.52 50.34
N SER A 15 28.19 23.77 50.74
CA SER A 15 28.26 25.10 50.03
C SER A 15 26.91 25.91 49.86
N PHE A 16 26.97 27.22 49.47
CA PHE A 16 25.95 28.25 49.83
C PHE A 16 26.01 29.62 49.03
N VAL A 17 25.09 30.59 49.30
CA VAL A 17 25.15 32.11 49.14
C VAL A 17 24.42 32.89 47.97
N ARG A 18 23.26 33.52 48.33
CA ARG A 18 22.72 34.94 48.14
C ARG A 18 22.19 35.61 46.81
N LEU A 19 20.99 36.24 46.98
CA LEU A 19 20.38 37.49 46.39
C LEU A 19 20.05 37.58 44.86
N ALA A 20 19.06 38.36 44.35
CA ALA A 20 17.81 38.96 44.89
C ALA A 20 16.89 39.64 43.82
N LYS A 21 15.62 39.94 44.23
CA LYS A 21 14.62 40.93 43.71
C LYS A 21 13.59 40.55 42.62
N HIS A 22 12.43 41.22 42.78
CA HIS A 22 11.22 41.35 41.93
C HIS A 22 10.35 40.13 41.58
N HIS A 23 9.22 40.01 42.28
CA HIS A 23 8.03 39.27 41.85
C HIS A 23 6.81 40.20 41.77
N ALA A 24 6.03 40.04 40.70
CA ALA A 24 4.63 40.46 40.60
C ALA A 24 3.87 39.39 39.78
N PHE A 25 2.53 39.40 39.82
CA PHE A 25 1.64 38.47 39.09
C PHE A 25 1.80 36.96 39.43
N ARG A 26 1.46 36.59 40.66
CA ARG A 26 0.83 35.28 40.97
C ARG A 26 -0.33 35.45 41.96
N ARG A 27 -1.56 35.57 41.44
CA ARG A 27 -2.83 35.38 42.18
C ARG A 27 -3.97 35.01 41.21
N LEU A 28 -4.33 33.72 41.14
CA LEU A 28 -5.72 33.20 40.93
C LEU A 28 -5.79 31.67 40.71
N VAL A 29 -5.05 30.85 41.49
CA VAL A 29 -5.28 29.39 41.56
C VAL A 29 -5.22 28.93 43.01
N TRP A 30 -6.24 29.26 43.81
CA TRP A 30 -6.41 28.75 45.18
C TRP A 30 -7.88 28.85 45.64
N ARG A 31 -8.79 28.10 44.99
CA ARG A 31 -10.20 27.92 45.45
C ARG A 31 -10.99 26.81 44.70
N SER A 32 -10.52 25.56 44.75
CA SER A 32 -11.30 24.41 44.23
C SER A 32 -10.91 23.03 44.84
N HIS A 33 -10.28 22.99 46.02
CA HIS A 33 -9.78 21.76 46.65
C HIS A 33 -10.33 21.50 48.07
N VAL A 34 -11.60 21.85 48.32
CA VAL A 34 -12.39 21.30 49.45
C VAL A 34 -13.87 21.20 49.05
N ARG A 35 -14.29 20.12 48.35
CA ARG A 35 -15.70 19.65 48.33
C ARG A 35 -15.99 18.27 47.69
N TRP A 36 -15.04 17.33 47.65
CA TRP A 36 -15.27 15.95 47.19
C TRP A 36 -15.22 14.94 48.35
N SER A 37 -16.15 15.06 49.30
CA SER A 37 -16.31 14.12 50.43
C SER A 37 -17.71 14.19 51.09
N SER A 38 -18.81 14.28 50.31
CA SER A 38 -20.19 14.09 50.81
C SER A 38 -21.25 14.01 49.69
N ALA A 39 -21.08 13.13 48.69
CA ALA A 39 -22.03 13.04 47.56
C ALA A 39 -22.19 11.63 46.94
N VAL A 40 -21.71 10.57 47.58
CA VAL A 40 -21.89 9.17 47.14
C VAL A 40 -22.33 8.33 48.34
N ALA A 41 -23.60 8.49 48.73
CA ALA A 41 -24.21 7.85 49.90
C ALA A 41 -25.72 7.59 49.71
N ALA A 42 -26.15 7.33 48.47
CA ALA A 42 -27.54 7.12 48.10
C ALA A 42 -27.70 6.27 46.82
N ASP A 43 -27.03 5.11 46.75
CA ASP A 43 -27.44 3.92 45.98
C ASP A 43 -26.41 2.79 46.22
N ALA A 44 -26.56 2.08 47.34
CA ALA A 44 -25.60 1.09 47.82
C ALA A 44 -26.30 -0.14 48.43
N THR A 45 -27.21 -0.77 47.68
CA THR A 45 -28.05 -1.90 48.15
C THR A 45 -27.98 -3.16 47.28
N THR A 46 -26.85 -3.41 46.60
CA THR A 46 -26.49 -4.69 45.97
C THR A 46 -24.97 -4.95 46.04
N VAL A 47 -24.44 -5.09 47.25
CA VAL A 47 -23.00 -5.35 47.47
C VAL A 47 -22.67 -6.84 47.24
N LYS A 48 -21.95 -7.12 46.14
CA LYS A 48 -21.04 -8.28 46.05
C LYS A 48 -19.70 -7.95 46.70
N ASP A 49 -18.88 -8.98 46.93
CA ASP A 49 -17.78 -8.97 47.90
C ASP A 49 -16.75 -7.84 47.75
N PRO A 50 -16.27 -7.22 48.85
CA PRO A 50 -15.23 -6.19 48.78
C PRO A 50 -13.90 -6.63 48.18
N GLN A 51 -13.62 -7.95 48.09
CA GLN A 51 -12.37 -8.50 47.57
C GLN A 51 -12.22 -8.38 46.04
N GLU A 52 -13.32 -8.33 45.27
CA GLU A 52 -13.26 -8.24 43.80
C GLU A 52 -12.64 -6.90 43.32
N ARG A 53 -12.69 -5.85 44.16
CA ARG A 53 -12.27 -4.47 43.80
C ARG A 53 -10.76 -4.27 43.58
N GLN A 54 -9.93 -5.30 43.75
CA GLN A 54 -8.49 -5.24 43.42
C GLN A 54 -8.13 -5.98 42.12
N GLN A 55 -9.07 -6.64 41.44
CA GLN A 55 -8.76 -7.53 40.31
C GLN A 55 -8.96 -6.92 38.92
N THR A 56 -9.74 -5.86 38.75
CA THR A 56 -10.03 -5.24 37.44
C THR A 56 -9.61 -3.77 37.37
N LEU A 57 -9.22 -3.32 36.16
CA LEU A 57 -9.00 -1.91 35.84
C LEU A 57 -10.30 -1.17 35.44
N ALA A 58 -11.42 -1.88 35.31
CA ALA A 58 -12.70 -1.29 34.92
C ALA A 58 -13.30 -0.41 36.03
N ILE A 59 -13.79 0.77 35.64
CA ILE A 59 -14.39 1.80 36.50
C ILE A 59 -15.88 1.91 36.17
N SER A 60 -16.74 2.14 37.17
CA SER A 60 -18.17 2.40 36.92
C SER A 60 -18.37 3.80 36.33
N SER A 61 -19.07 3.89 35.21
CA SER A 61 -19.38 5.14 34.51
C SER A 61 -20.79 5.07 33.90
N GLN A 62 -21.35 6.23 33.56
CA GLN A 62 -22.61 6.31 32.81
C GLN A 62 -22.35 6.19 31.30
N SER A 63 -23.27 5.51 30.59
CA SER A 63 -23.35 5.50 29.12
C SER A 63 -23.80 6.86 28.59
N ARG A 64 -23.29 7.26 27.42
CA ARG A 64 -23.66 8.49 26.74
C ARG A 64 -24.24 8.13 25.37
N PHE A 65 -25.32 8.79 24.98
CA PHE A 65 -25.98 8.61 23.68
C PHE A 65 -26.19 9.96 23.01
N ASN A 66 -26.19 9.99 21.69
CA ASN A 66 -26.50 11.19 20.91
C ASN A 66 -27.98 11.26 20.50
N ASP A 67 -28.38 12.33 19.82
CA ASP A 67 -29.76 12.60 19.41
C ASP A 67 -30.43 11.53 18.52
N ILE A 68 -29.66 10.62 17.93
CA ILE A 68 -30.13 9.48 17.12
C ILE A 68 -29.85 8.12 17.78
N GLY A 69 -29.46 8.13 19.05
CA GLY A 69 -29.29 6.95 19.90
C GLY A 69 -27.98 6.18 19.70
N VAL A 70 -26.98 6.72 18.99
CA VAL A 70 -25.67 6.04 18.86
C VAL A 70 -24.92 6.14 20.18
N GLN A 71 -24.35 5.02 20.66
CA GLN A 71 -23.60 4.99 21.91
C GLN A 71 -22.21 5.63 21.75
N HIS A 72 -21.94 6.65 22.56
CA HIS A 72 -20.68 7.38 22.62
C HIS A 72 -19.81 6.90 23.80
N LEU A 73 -18.54 7.35 23.82
CA LEU A 73 -17.63 7.14 24.95
C LEU A 73 -18.31 7.43 26.29
N SER A 74 -18.05 6.55 27.26
CA SER A 74 -18.50 6.67 28.65
C SER A 74 -18.13 8.02 29.27
N ALA A 75 -18.93 8.50 30.23
CA ALA A 75 -18.73 9.81 30.84
C ALA A 75 -17.32 10.02 31.44
N HIS A 76 -16.68 8.97 31.97
CA HIS A 76 -15.32 9.02 32.52
C HIS A 76 -14.24 9.17 31.44
N VAL A 77 -14.29 8.36 30.37
CA VAL A 77 -13.28 8.42 29.29
C VAL A 77 -13.46 9.67 28.43
N TYR A 78 -14.71 10.08 28.18
CA TYR A 78 -15.01 11.30 27.43
C TYR A 78 -14.38 12.55 28.06
N GLN A 79 -14.42 12.70 29.39
CA GLN A 79 -13.81 13.85 30.09
C GLN A 79 -12.27 13.86 30.00
N GLN A 80 -11.65 12.69 29.89
CA GLN A 80 -10.20 12.56 29.74
C GLN A 80 -9.73 12.81 28.30
N VAL A 81 -10.54 12.47 27.29
CA VAL A 81 -10.22 12.66 25.86
C VAL A 81 -10.61 14.05 25.34
N PHE A 82 -11.74 14.61 25.79
CA PHE A 82 -12.27 15.90 25.34
C PHE A 82 -12.47 16.87 26.52
N PRO A 83 -11.38 17.36 27.15
CA PRO A 83 -11.45 18.14 28.40
C PRO A 83 -12.15 19.50 28.24
N ASP A 84 -12.12 20.09 27.04
CA ASP A 84 -12.85 21.32 26.70
C ASP A 84 -14.30 21.07 26.22
N GLY A 85 -14.73 19.81 26.17
CA GLY A 85 -16.10 19.39 25.84
C GLY A 85 -16.44 19.44 24.35
N ASN A 86 -17.75 19.40 24.06
CA ASN A 86 -18.30 19.37 22.71
C ASN A 86 -19.40 20.42 22.55
N THR A 87 -19.41 21.11 21.40
CA THR A 87 -20.52 21.96 20.98
C THR A 87 -21.59 21.09 20.32
N PRO A 88 -22.83 21.02 20.83
CA PRO A 88 -23.86 20.19 20.23
C PRO A 88 -24.19 20.63 18.79
N PRO A 89 -24.52 19.69 17.88
CA PRO A 89 -24.88 20.03 16.51
C PRO A 89 -26.15 20.89 16.46
N PRO A 90 -26.29 21.82 15.50
CA PRO A 90 -27.53 22.58 15.32
C PRO A 90 -28.73 21.67 15.09
N GLN A 91 -29.87 21.95 15.73
CA GLN A 91 -31.09 21.13 15.65
C GLN A 91 -31.54 20.88 14.20
N GLU A 92 -31.39 21.85 13.31
CA GLU A 92 -31.70 21.68 11.89
C GLU A 92 -30.91 20.54 11.22
N LEU A 93 -29.65 20.33 11.60
CA LEU A 93 -28.83 19.23 11.10
C LEU A 93 -29.24 17.88 11.71
N VAL A 94 -29.59 17.87 12.99
CA VAL A 94 -30.11 16.70 13.71
C VAL A 94 -31.43 16.23 13.09
N ASP A 95 -32.32 17.15 12.75
CA ASP A 95 -33.62 16.84 12.15
C ASP A 95 -33.48 16.37 10.69
N LEU A 96 -32.53 16.94 9.93
CA LEU A 96 -32.16 16.47 8.59
C LEU A 96 -31.55 15.06 8.62
N ALA A 97 -30.65 14.76 9.58
CA ALA A 97 -30.12 13.42 9.79
C ALA A 97 -31.25 12.42 10.12
N LYS A 98 -32.18 12.80 11.02
CA LYS A 98 -33.36 11.99 11.35
C LYS A 98 -34.27 11.73 10.15
N ASP A 99 -34.47 12.69 9.25
CA ASP A 99 -35.22 12.45 8.01
C ASP A 99 -34.48 11.49 7.06
N HIS A 100 -33.18 11.67 6.88
CA HIS A 100 -32.35 10.80 6.04
C HIS A 100 -32.32 9.34 6.54
N LEU A 101 -32.07 9.12 7.84
CA LEU A 101 -32.08 7.79 8.45
C LEU A 101 -33.47 7.13 8.45
N ARG A 102 -34.55 7.92 8.51
CA ARG A 102 -35.93 7.43 8.38
C ARG A 102 -36.22 6.98 6.95
N ARG A 103 -35.86 7.78 5.93
CA ARG A 103 -36.04 7.43 4.50
C ARG A 103 -35.27 6.18 4.08
N HIS A 104 -34.19 5.85 4.77
CA HIS A 104 -33.41 4.62 4.55
C HIS A 104 -33.73 3.49 5.54
N ASP A 105 -34.78 3.62 6.36
CA ASP A 105 -35.26 2.56 7.25
C ASP A 105 -34.16 2.04 8.22
N LEU A 106 -33.46 3.00 8.85
CA LEU A 106 -32.36 2.80 9.82
C LEU A 106 -32.66 3.40 11.20
N LEU A 107 -33.33 4.56 11.25
CA LEU A 107 -33.59 5.29 12.50
C LEU A 107 -34.34 4.42 13.52
N GLY A 108 -33.78 4.27 14.72
CA GLY A 108 -34.37 3.46 15.80
C GLY A 108 -34.14 1.95 15.67
N LYS A 109 -33.23 1.51 14.80
CA LYS A 109 -32.75 0.12 14.70
C LYS A 109 -31.36 -0.08 15.32
N ASN A 110 -31.00 0.80 16.25
CA ASN A 110 -29.82 0.70 17.11
C ASN A 110 -29.88 -0.66 17.83
N THR A 111 -28.78 -1.42 17.79
CA THR A 111 -28.76 -2.79 18.35
C THR A 111 -27.58 -3.04 19.29
N ASP A 112 -26.64 -2.11 19.39
CA ASP A 112 -25.63 -2.12 20.45
C ASP A 112 -26.24 -1.47 21.72
N ASN A 113 -26.22 -2.22 22.82
CA ASN A 113 -26.51 -1.74 24.17
C ASN A 113 -25.41 -2.24 25.12
N SER A 114 -24.15 -2.19 24.67
CA SER A 114 -23.00 -2.62 25.46
C SER A 114 -22.84 -1.78 26.73
N GLU A 115 -22.36 -2.41 27.79
CA GLU A 115 -22.05 -1.70 29.05
C GLU A 115 -20.99 -0.59 28.80
N PRO A 116 -21.04 0.53 29.56
CA PRO A 116 -20.14 1.65 29.35
C PRO A 116 -18.71 1.32 29.78
N ILE A 117 -17.80 1.26 28.80
CA ILE A 117 -16.38 0.95 29.04
C ILE A 117 -15.70 2.19 29.63
N ALA A 118 -15.19 2.08 30.85
CA ALA A 118 -14.44 3.14 31.52
C ALA A 118 -13.22 2.61 32.28
N PHE A 119 -12.13 3.35 32.19
CA PHE A 119 -10.87 3.16 32.90
C PHE A 119 -10.08 4.48 32.88
N ASP A 120 -8.99 4.57 33.64
CA ASP A 120 -8.09 5.73 33.63
C ASP A 120 -7.12 5.63 32.44
N ILE A 121 -7.09 6.65 31.58
CA ILE A 121 -6.17 6.73 30.45
C ILE A 121 -4.96 7.64 30.79
N PRO A 122 -3.80 7.45 30.14
CA PRO A 122 -2.64 8.32 30.32
C PRO A 122 -2.95 9.80 30.00
N GLU A 123 -2.30 10.72 30.71
CA GLU A 123 -2.56 12.17 30.61
C GLU A 123 -2.23 12.73 29.20
N LEU A 124 -3.18 13.48 28.65
CA LEU A 124 -3.03 14.17 27.36
C LEU A 124 -1.96 15.26 27.44
N GLN A 125 -1.14 15.35 26.40
CA GLN A 125 -0.02 16.28 26.34
C GLN A 125 -0.41 17.61 25.66
N GLY A 126 -1.65 18.04 25.88
CA GLY A 126 -2.28 19.21 25.25
C GLY A 126 -3.78 19.26 25.57
N ARG A 127 -4.45 20.35 25.19
CA ARG A 127 -5.92 20.49 25.35
C ARG A 127 -6.71 19.86 24.21
N THR A 128 -6.12 19.81 23.02
CA THR A 128 -6.68 19.19 21.82
C THR A 128 -5.91 17.93 21.45
N MET A 129 -6.55 17.01 20.74
CA MET A 129 -5.86 15.84 20.15
C MET A 129 -4.76 16.28 19.20
N ASP A 130 -4.96 17.39 18.50
CA ASP A 130 -3.97 17.94 17.58
C ASP A 130 -2.73 18.49 18.30
N GLU A 131 -2.90 19.24 19.40
CA GLU A 131 -1.77 19.69 20.23
C GLU A 131 -1.02 18.48 20.80
N HIS A 132 -1.75 17.49 21.30
CA HIS A 132 -1.17 16.26 21.85
C HIS A 132 -0.30 15.53 20.81
N PHE A 133 -0.87 15.16 19.66
CA PHE A 133 -0.13 14.46 18.61
C PHE A 133 0.96 15.32 17.95
N HIS A 134 0.82 16.64 17.92
CA HIS A 134 1.89 17.53 17.49
C HIS A 134 3.12 17.40 18.41
N LYS A 135 2.94 17.49 19.74
CA LYS A 135 4.07 17.36 20.67
C LYS A 135 4.67 15.95 20.67
N LEU A 136 3.85 14.90 20.68
CA LEU A 136 4.34 13.51 20.59
C LEU A 136 5.21 13.31 19.34
N ALA A 137 4.77 13.84 18.20
CA ALA A 137 5.50 13.69 16.95
C ALA A 137 6.76 14.55 16.85
N VAL A 138 6.80 15.74 17.46
CA VAL A 138 8.04 16.54 17.52
C VAL A 138 9.08 15.85 18.40
N ASP A 139 8.70 15.31 19.56
CA ASP A 139 9.59 14.51 20.42
C ASP A 139 10.05 13.20 19.77
N CYS A 140 9.19 12.54 18.98
CA CYS A 140 9.56 11.34 18.22
C CYS A 140 10.43 11.65 16.97
N ALA A 141 10.35 12.87 16.44
CA ALA A 141 11.05 13.30 15.23
C ALA A 141 12.41 13.98 15.49
N GLU A 142 12.60 14.66 16.62
CA GLU A 142 13.87 15.32 16.95
C GLU A 142 14.79 14.36 17.76
N PRO A 143 16.13 14.44 17.62
CA PRO A 143 16.88 15.40 16.81
C PRO A 143 16.97 15.03 15.32
N TYR A 144 16.43 13.88 14.89
CA TYR A 144 16.55 13.37 13.51
C TYR A 144 16.04 14.34 12.45
N LEU A 145 14.97 15.06 12.73
CA LEU A 145 14.37 16.04 11.84
C LEU A 145 15.26 17.29 11.70
N SER A 146 15.91 17.75 12.77
CA SER A 146 16.94 18.80 12.71
C SER A 146 18.20 18.33 11.97
N LEU A 147 18.67 17.10 12.21
CA LEU A 147 19.77 16.49 11.46
C LEU A 147 19.42 16.40 9.96
N ALA A 148 18.20 15.99 9.61
CA ALA A 148 17.74 15.90 8.22
C ALA A 148 17.68 17.27 7.54
N LYS A 149 17.10 18.28 8.22
CA LYS A 149 17.08 19.68 7.75
C LYS A 149 18.50 20.27 7.58
N HIS A 150 19.47 19.83 8.39
CA HIS A 150 20.87 20.23 8.26
C HIS A 150 21.55 19.50 7.09
N PHE A 151 21.39 18.18 6.97
CA PHE A 151 22.05 17.39 5.93
C PHE A 151 21.53 17.69 4.51
N ALA A 152 20.27 18.11 4.37
CA ALA A 152 19.71 18.64 3.12
C ALA A 152 20.25 20.04 2.74
N ARG A 153 21.00 20.71 3.62
CA ARG A 153 21.69 22.00 3.36
C ARG A 153 23.20 21.87 3.32
N ALA A 154 23.77 20.86 3.98
CA ALA A 154 25.17 20.48 3.86
C ALA A 154 25.51 20.08 2.43
N THR A 155 26.80 20.12 2.09
CA THR A 155 27.36 19.60 0.84
C THR A 155 28.53 18.69 1.19
N PRO A 156 28.64 17.47 0.64
CA PRO A 156 29.75 16.58 0.94
C PRO A 156 31.07 17.11 0.39
N PRO A 157 32.22 16.73 0.98
CA PRO A 157 33.54 17.09 0.47
C PRO A 157 33.79 16.53 -0.95
N PRO A 158 34.82 17.01 -1.67
CA PRO A 158 35.17 16.47 -2.97
C PRO A 158 35.45 14.96 -2.89
N LYS A 159 34.93 14.21 -3.86
CA LYS A 159 35.12 12.76 -4.00
C LYS A 159 36.62 12.40 -4.04
N PRO A 160 37.05 11.28 -3.40
CA PRO A 160 38.42 10.78 -3.48
C PRO A 160 38.89 10.59 -4.94
N ARG A 161 40.17 10.85 -5.20
CA ARG A 161 40.81 10.65 -6.53
C ARG A 161 41.52 9.30 -6.68
N LYS A 162 41.63 8.55 -5.59
CA LYS A 162 42.28 7.24 -5.52
C LYS A 162 41.69 6.49 -4.33
N TRP A 163 41.35 5.23 -4.52
CA TRP A 163 40.85 4.35 -3.48
C TRP A 163 42.00 3.55 -2.85
N VAL A 164 41.81 3.15 -1.58
CA VAL A 164 42.69 2.24 -0.85
C VAL A 164 42.05 0.85 -0.90
N ARG A 165 42.84 -0.16 -1.26
CA ARG A 165 42.39 -1.55 -1.32
C ARG A 165 42.70 -2.23 0.03
N GLN A 166 41.77 -2.13 0.96
CA GLN A 166 41.85 -2.69 2.31
C GLN A 166 40.44 -3.11 2.77
N SER A 167 40.35 -4.22 3.50
CA SER A 167 39.09 -4.72 4.10
C SER A 167 38.57 -3.80 5.22
N GLY A 168 37.25 -3.89 5.46
CA GLY A 168 36.58 -3.02 6.43
C GLY A 168 36.43 -1.59 5.91
N TRP A 169 36.25 -0.61 6.81
CA TRP A 169 36.04 0.79 6.44
C TRP A 169 37.35 1.56 6.30
N THR A 170 37.52 2.23 5.15
CA THR A 170 38.50 3.32 4.98
C THR A 170 37.77 4.67 4.94
N LYS A 171 38.22 5.61 5.78
CA LYS A 171 37.83 7.02 5.79
C LYS A 171 38.80 7.83 4.93
N TYR A 172 38.25 8.75 4.14
CA TYR A 172 38.95 9.63 3.22
C TYR A 172 38.70 11.09 3.61
N TYR A 173 39.74 11.77 4.07
CA TYR A 173 39.66 13.16 4.51
C TYR A 173 39.76 14.14 3.32
N PRO A 174 39.19 15.37 3.42
CA PRO A 174 39.27 16.38 2.35
C PRO A 174 40.70 16.87 2.04
N ASP A 175 41.65 16.63 2.95
CA ASP A 175 43.08 16.91 2.79
C ASP A 175 43.84 15.82 2.00
N GLY A 176 43.16 14.72 1.64
CA GLY A 176 43.74 13.57 0.94
C GLY A 176 44.35 12.50 1.85
N ARG A 177 44.31 12.65 3.18
CA ARG A 177 44.68 11.57 4.10
C ARG A 177 43.63 10.46 4.13
N THR A 178 44.07 9.24 4.38
CA THR A 178 43.21 8.05 4.52
C THR A 178 43.48 7.35 5.85
N GLU A 179 42.43 6.82 6.47
CA GLU A 179 42.48 6.21 7.80
C GLU A 179 41.58 4.97 7.81
N ALA A 180 42.10 3.84 8.26
CA ALA A 180 41.30 2.63 8.48
C ALA A 180 40.55 2.76 9.82
N ILE A 181 39.26 2.43 9.83
CA ILE A 181 38.38 2.54 11.00
C ILE A 181 37.46 1.32 11.12
N ASP A 182 36.97 1.05 12.33
CA ASP A 182 36.02 -0.06 12.55
C ASP A 182 34.62 0.27 12.02
N ALA A 183 34.15 1.51 12.22
CA ALA A 183 32.85 2.01 11.73
C ALA A 183 32.78 3.55 11.64
N PRO A 184 31.91 4.15 10.80
CA PRO A 184 31.80 5.60 10.65
C PRO A 184 31.10 6.29 11.85
N ASP A 185 31.84 7.07 12.63
CA ASP A 185 31.33 7.83 13.80
C ASP A 185 30.44 9.06 13.44
N GLU A 186 29.99 9.19 12.20
CA GLU A 186 29.21 10.35 11.73
C GLU A 186 27.71 10.23 12.08
N THR A 187 27.07 11.36 12.38
CA THR A 187 25.62 11.44 12.68
C THR A 187 24.75 11.67 11.44
N MET A 188 25.35 12.03 10.31
CA MET A 188 24.66 12.29 9.05
C MET A 188 25.42 11.61 7.91
N LEU A 189 24.82 10.58 7.32
CA LEU A 189 25.40 9.82 6.20
C LEU A 189 24.43 9.73 5.02
N CYS A 190 24.97 9.78 3.81
CA CYS A 190 24.35 9.17 2.62
C CYS A 190 25.12 7.89 2.31
N PHE A 191 24.42 6.78 2.06
CA PHE A 191 24.95 5.41 2.03
C PHE A 191 24.32 4.59 0.90
N ASP A 192 25.11 3.71 0.29
CA ASP A 192 24.75 2.85 -0.85
C ASP A 192 25.62 1.58 -0.85
N THR A 193 25.06 0.43 -1.21
CA THR A 193 25.71 -0.89 -1.13
C THR A 193 25.58 -1.67 -2.45
N GLU A 194 26.66 -2.33 -2.87
CA GLU A 194 26.65 -3.21 -4.05
C GLU A 194 26.99 -4.67 -3.69
N VAL A 195 26.32 -5.56 -4.41
CA VAL A 195 26.11 -6.98 -4.07
C VAL A 195 26.19 -7.82 -5.33
N MET A 196 26.98 -8.90 -5.31
CA MET A 196 27.05 -9.91 -6.39
C MET A 196 25.82 -10.83 -6.35
N TRP A 197 24.63 -10.26 -6.62
CA TRP A 197 23.30 -10.80 -6.34
C TRP A 197 22.94 -12.17 -6.96
N LYS A 198 23.81 -12.75 -7.79
CA LYS A 198 23.70 -14.12 -8.31
C LYS A 198 24.50 -15.15 -7.51
N GLU A 199 25.59 -14.72 -6.87
CA GLU A 199 26.45 -15.56 -6.04
C GLU A 199 26.07 -15.43 -4.56
N SER A 200 25.93 -14.19 -4.07
CA SER A 200 25.61 -13.90 -2.67
C SER A 200 24.58 -12.78 -2.53
N SER A 201 23.90 -12.75 -1.37
CA SER A 201 23.05 -11.63 -0.95
C SER A 201 23.76 -10.61 -0.06
N PHE A 202 24.97 -10.92 0.42
CA PHE A 202 25.73 -10.09 1.36
C PHE A 202 26.52 -8.98 0.66
N ALA A 203 27.02 -8.00 1.44
CA ALA A 203 27.73 -6.86 0.87
C ALA A 203 29.10 -7.25 0.31
N VAL A 204 29.40 -6.75 -0.89
CA VAL A 204 30.70 -6.91 -1.56
C VAL A 204 31.52 -5.63 -1.45
N MET A 205 30.88 -4.48 -1.64
CA MET A 205 31.42 -3.16 -1.33
C MET A 205 30.30 -2.17 -0.95
N ALA A 206 30.67 -1.08 -0.29
CA ALA A 206 29.76 0.03 -0.01
C ALA A 206 30.48 1.37 0.00
N CYS A 207 29.74 2.45 -0.27
CA CYS A 207 30.23 3.82 -0.16
C CYS A 207 29.34 4.63 0.79
N ALA A 208 29.95 5.57 1.52
CA ALA A 208 29.21 6.58 2.26
C ALA A 208 29.85 7.97 2.16
N SER A 209 29.04 9.01 2.32
CA SER A 209 29.49 10.39 2.45
C SER A 209 28.80 11.08 3.62
N SER A 210 29.58 11.87 4.37
CA SER A 210 29.11 12.80 5.38
C SER A 210 29.40 14.24 4.93
N PRO A 211 29.01 15.27 5.71
CA PRO A 211 29.51 16.63 5.51
C PRO A 211 31.02 16.82 5.76
N THR A 212 31.70 15.83 6.34
CA THR A 212 33.09 15.92 6.83
C THR A 212 34.08 15.09 6.02
N ALA A 213 33.68 13.92 5.52
CA ALA A 213 34.56 12.93 4.90
C ALA A 213 33.80 12.00 3.92
N TRP A 214 34.57 11.28 3.10
CA TRP A 214 34.09 10.13 2.34
C TRP A 214 34.51 8.82 3.01
N TYR A 215 33.77 7.75 2.74
CA TYR A 215 34.02 6.43 3.30
C TYR A 215 33.80 5.37 2.21
N ALA A 216 34.63 4.34 2.20
CA ALA A 216 34.39 3.12 1.43
C ALA A 216 34.61 1.90 2.33
N TRP A 217 33.77 0.88 2.15
CA TRP A 217 33.87 -0.42 2.82
C TRP A 217 34.10 -1.51 1.78
N LEU A 218 35.03 -2.43 2.05
CA LEU A 218 35.29 -3.60 1.22
C LEU A 218 35.16 -4.89 2.03
N SER A 219 34.45 -5.86 1.47
CA SER A 219 34.28 -7.20 2.05
C SER A 219 35.60 -7.96 2.05
N PRO A 220 36.05 -8.57 3.17
CA PRO A 220 37.24 -9.43 3.21
C PRO A 220 37.20 -10.55 2.16
N TRP A 221 36.00 -11.04 1.83
CA TRP A 221 35.75 -12.05 0.80
C TRP A 221 36.17 -11.61 -0.61
N LEU A 222 35.93 -10.33 -0.96
CA LEU A 222 36.28 -9.75 -2.27
C LEU A 222 37.80 -9.63 -2.44
N LEU A 223 38.52 -9.41 -1.34
CA LEU A 223 39.98 -9.33 -1.31
C LEU A 223 40.65 -10.70 -1.21
N GLY A 224 39.88 -11.78 -1.02
CA GLY A 224 40.39 -13.13 -0.81
C GLY A 224 40.96 -13.38 0.60
N GLU A 225 40.67 -12.50 1.55
CA GLU A 225 41.13 -12.58 2.95
C GLU A 225 40.26 -13.52 3.81
N SER A 226 39.04 -13.82 3.36
CA SER A 226 38.08 -14.70 4.02
C SER A 226 37.43 -15.64 3.00
N GLU A 227 37.18 -16.89 3.39
CA GLU A 227 36.47 -17.88 2.57
C GLU A 227 34.95 -17.71 2.64
N SER A 228 34.41 -17.12 3.71
CA SER A 228 32.98 -16.84 3.86
C SER A 228 32.57 -15.59 3.07
N ASP A 229 31.43 -15.64 2.38
CA ASP A 229 30.82 -14.49 1.70
C ASP A 229 29.94 -13.66 2.65
N ARG A 230 29.62 -14.18 3.83
CA ARG A 230 28.51 -13.75 4.71
C ARG A 230 28.85 -12.52 5.58
N HIS A 231 29.46 -11.48 5.02
CA HIS A 231 29.86 -10.27 5.74
C HIS A 231 28.78 -9.18 5.72
N LEU A 232 28.47 -8.63 6.89
CA LEU A 232 27.66 -7.42 7.08
C LEU A 232 28.54 -6.18 7.31
N ILE A 233 27.97 -5.00 7.10
CA ILE A 233 28.63 -3.70 7.21
C ILE A 233 28.34 -3.13 8.61
N PRO A 234 29.36 -2.90 9.47
CA PRO A 234 29.16 -2.25 10.76
C PRO A 234 28.99 -0.73 10.58
N LEU A 235 28.03 -0.13 11.28
CA LEU A 235 27.88 1.31 11.45
C LEU A 235 28.14 1.77 12.89
N GLY A 236 28.58 0.89 13.79
CA GLY A 236 29.12 1.25 15.11
C GLY A 236 28.05 1.33 16.18
N ASP A 237 28.10 2.33 17.07
CA ASP A 237 27.23 2.38 18.25
C ASP A 237 25.73 2.45 17.87
N PRO A 238 24.92 1.41 18.19
CA PRO A 238 23.49 1.37 17.88
C PRO A 238 22.65 2.30 18.77
N THR A 239 23.24 2.88 19.82
CA THR A 239 22.59 3.89 20.68
C THR A 239 22.80 5.32 20.17
N LYS A 240 23.71 5.54 19.20
CA LYS A 240 23.99 6.86 18.64
C LYS A 240 22.87 7.32 17.70
N GLU A 241 22.38 8.54 17.93
CA GLU A 241 21.34 9.15 17.09
C GLU A 241 21.93 9.60 15.74
N ARG A 242 21.56 8.88 14.68
CA ARG A 242 22.11 9.03 13.32
C ARG A 242 21.00 9.04 12.28
N ILE A 243 21.16 9.85 11.22
CA ILE A 243 20.38 9.70 9.98
C ILE A 243 21.21 9.03 8.87
N ILE A 244 20.57 8.15 8.12
CA ILE A 244 21.16 7.42 6.99
C ILE A 244 20.24 7.60 5.79
N VAL A 245 20.70 8.34 4.78
CA VAL A 245 19.98 8.61 3.53
C VAL A 245 20.43 7.61 2.46
N GLY A 246 19.49 7.04 1.71
CA GLY A 246 19.78 6.18 0.55
C GLY A 246 18.68 6.21 -0.49
N HIS A 247 18.79 5.38 -1.52
CA HIS A 247 17.77 5.24 -2.56
C HIS A 247 17.32 3.78 -2.66
N ASN A 248 16.09 3.49 -2.25
CA ASN A 248 15.66 2.13 -1.91
C ASN A 248 16.44 1.56 -0.69
N ILE A 249 16.71 2.42 0.31
CA ILE A 249 17.53 2.15 1.51
C ILE A 249 17.15 0.87 2.28
N GLY A 250 15.93 0.33 2.11
CA GLY A 250 15.55 -0.97 2.66
C GLY A 250 16.40 -2.13 2.13
N TYR A 251 16.97 -2.00 0.92
CA TYR A 251 17.93 -2.94 0.36
C TYR A 251 19.29 -2.83 1.07
N ASP A 252 19.82 -1.62 1.22
CA ASP A 252 21.12 -1.38 1.88
C ASP A 252 21.07 -1.70 3.37
N ARG A 253 19.95 -1.40 4.02
CA ARG A 253 19.68 -1.73 5.43
C ARG A 253 19.80 -3.23 5.71
N ALA A 254 19.41 -4.08 4.76
CA ALA A 254 19.56 -5.53 4.87
C ALA A 254 21.04 -6.02 4.84
N ARG A 255 22.02 -5.10 4.78
CA ARG A 255 23.45 -5.41 4.90
C ARG A 255 24.12 -4.73 6.09
N ILE A 256 23.38 -4.02 6.94
CA ILE A 256 23.91 -3.33 8.13
C ILE A 256 23.86 -4.28 9.33
N LEU A 257 24.99 -4.43 10.02
CA LEU A 257 25.17 -5.40 11.11
C LEU A 257 24.23 -5.13 12.30
N GLU A 258 24.15 -3.88 12.75
CA GLU A 258 23.46 -3.49 13.99
C GLU A 258 21.92 -3.61 13.90
N GLU A 259 21.36 -3.77 12.70
CA GLU A 259 19.92 -3.81 12.48
C GLU A 259 19.29 -5.18 12.79
N TYR A 260 20.13 -6.21 12.99
CA TYR A 260 19.80 -7.61 13.28
C TYR A 260 19.67 -7.94 14.79
N ASP A 261 19.50 -6.94 15.65
CA ASP A 261 19.11 -7.09 17.07
C ASP A 261 17.56 -7.09 17.20
N ALA A 262 17.00 -7.69 18.24
CA ALA A 262 15.61 -7.47 18.64
C ALA A 262 15.37 -6.03 19.13
N LYS A 263 16.34 -5.43 19.84
CA LYS A 263 16.30 -4.04 20.30
C LYS A 263 16.38 -3.08 19.11
N GLN A 264 15.54 -2.03 19.08
CA GLN A 264 15.57 -1.05 18.00
C GLN A 264 16.81 -0.15 18.12
N THR A 265 17.54 0.04 17.02
CA THR A 265 18.66 0.97 16.92
C THR A 265 18.19 2.43 16.95
N ARG A 266 19.13 3.34 17.21
CA ARG A 266 18.95 4.80 17.10
C ARG A 266 19.31 5.34 15.71
N ASN A 267 19.46 4.48 14.70
CA ASN A 267 19.54 4.85 13.28
C ASN A 267 18.15 5.23 12.74
N GLN A 268 18.05 6.33 11.99
CA GLN A 268 16.87 6.63 11.16
C GLN A 268 17.22 6.57 9.66
N PHE A 269 16.62 5.61 8.96
CA PHE A 269 16.74 5.45 7.52
C PHE A 269 15.77 6.38 6.78
N LEU A 270 16.29 7.12 5.80
CA LEU A 270 15.53 8.07 4.97
C LEU A 270 15.65 7.66 3.50
N ASP A 271 14.57 7.07 2.98
CA ASP A 271 14.48 6.60 1.60
C ASP A 271 14.12 7.73 0.63
N THR A 272 15.07 8.15 -0.20
CA THR A 272 14.80 9.15 -1.26
C THR A 272 13.75 8.69 -2.28
N MET A 273 13.58 7.37 -2.48
CA MET A 273 12.54 6.84 -3.37
C MET A 273 11.13 7.08 -2.79
N SER A 274 10.91 6.73 -1.51
CA SER A 274 9.66 7.01 -0.79
C SER A 274 9.32 8.49 -0.76
N LEU A 275 10.30 9.35 -0.44
CA LEU A 275 10.11 10.80 -0.43
C LEU A 275 9.74 11.31 -1.84
N HIS A 276 10.38 10.79 -2.90
CA HIS A 276 10.05 11.13 -4.28
C HIS A 276 8.65 10.68 -4.69
N VAL A 277 8.24 9.46 -4.33
CA VAL A 277 6.92 8.92 -4.68
C VAL A 277 5.79 9.71 -4.01
N ALA A 278 6.00 10.19 -2.77
CA ALA A 278 5.04 11.04 -2.08
C ALA A 278 4.81 12.40 -2.79
N VAL A 279 5.87 13.00 -3.35
CA VAL A 279 5.82 14.35 -3.96
C VAL A 279 5.50 14.32 -5.47
N ASN A 280 6.16 13.44 -6.23
CA ASN A 280 6.11 13.40 -7.70
C ASN A 280 5.82 12.00 -8.27
N GLY A 281 5.38 11.02 -7.45
CA GLY A 281 5.05 9.68 -7.93
C GLY A 281 3.83 9.65 -8.86
N MET A 282 3.79 8.67 -9.78
CA MET A 282 2.68 8.44 -10.72
C MET A 282 1.76 7.27 -10.32
N CYS A 283 0.47 7.37 -10.67
CA CYS A 283 -0.49 6.31 -10.45
C CYS A 283 -0.33 5.14 -11.45
N SER A 284 -0.95 3.99 -11.16
CA SER A 284 -0.90 2.81 -12.03
C SER A 284 -1.52 3.03 -13.42
N GLN A 285 -2.52 3.92 -13.54
CA GLN A 285 -3.14 4.29 -14.81
C GLN A 285 -2.29 5.26 -15.64
N GLN A 286 -1.42 6.04 -15.00
CA GLN A 286 -0.49 6.98 -15.66
C GLN A 286 0.73 6.27 -16.26
N ARG A 287 1.23 5.19 -15.62
CA ARG A 287 2.44 4.46 -16.04
C ARG A 287 2.48 4.08 -17.54
N PRO A 288 1.42 3.55 -18.18
CA PRO A 288 1.46 3.21 -19.61
C PRO A 288 1.63 4.42 -20.53
N THR A 289 0.94 5.53 -20.24
CA THR A 289 1.04 6.79 -20.99
C THR A 289 2.43 7.40 -20.85
N TRP A 290 2.97 7.44 -19.63
CA TRP A 290 4.33 7.91 -19.38
C TRP A 290 5.38 7.06 -20.09
N MET A 291 5.24 5.72 -20.07
CA MET A 291 6.12 4.80 -20.80
C MET A 291 6.07 5.01 -22.32
N LYS A 292 4.90 5.33 -22.90
CA LYS A 292 4.78 5.72 -24.31
C LYS A 292 5.53 7.02 -24.57
N HIS A 293 5.32 8.05 -23.73
CA HIS A 293 5.96 9.35 -23.90
C HIS A 293 7.49 9.28 -23.73
N LYS A 294 8.00 8.52 -22.75
CA LYS A 294 9.44 8.24 -22.59
C LYS A 294 10.02 7.59 -23.85
N LYS A 295 9.39 6.55 -24.39
CA LYS A 295 9.86 5.90 -25.63
C LYS A 295 9.84 6.86 -26.83
N ASN A 296 8.82 7.70 -26.96
CA ASN A 296 8.77 8.74 -27.99
C ASN A 296 9.91 9.77 -27.81
N ARG A 297 10.17 10.22 -26.58
CA ARG A 297 11.28 11.13 -26.27
C ARG A 297 12.64 10.49 -26.53
N GLU A 298 12.90 9.27 -26.07
CA GLU A 298 14.13 8.52 -26.34
C GLU A 298 14.34 8.27 -27.84
N MET A 299 13.27 8.06 -28.61
CA MET A 299 13.34 7.94 -30.06
C MET A 299 13.67 9.28 -30.73
N ARG A 300 13.07 10.40 -30.29
CA ARG A 300 13.40 11.75 -30.76
C ARG A 300 14.86 12.13 -30.40
N GLU A 301 15.29 11.89 -29.16
CA GLU A 301 16.67 12.09 -28.67
C GLU A 301 17.67 11.26 -29.52
N LYS A 302 17.33 10.02 -29.89
CA LYS A 302 18.16 9.18 -30.79
C LYS A 302 18.20 9.68 -32.24
N ILE A 303 17.07 10.05 -32.83
CA ILE A 303 17.04 10.57 -34.21
C ILE A 303 17.84 11.88 -34.31
N ALA A 304 17.69 12.78 -33.33
CA ALA A 304 18.45 14.03 -33.27
C ALA A 304 19.96 13.80 -33.07
N SER A 305 20.38 12.77 -32.34
CA SER A 305 21.81 12.40 -32.19
C SER A 305 22.38 11.58 -33.35
N GLN A 306 21.57 11.25 -34.36
CA GLN A 306 21.96 10.45 -35.53
C GLN A 306 21.78 11.18 -36.87
N THR A 307 21.33 12.44 -36.86
CA THR A 307 21.02 13.21 -38.08
C THR A 307 21.54 14.63 -37.97
N ASP A 308 22.46 15.03 -38.86
CA ASP A 308 23.01 16.39 -38.92
C ASP A 308 22.04 17.44 -39.51
N ASP A 309 20.82 17.03 -39.90
CA ASP A 309 19.84 17.88 -40.58
C ASP A 309 18.95 18.66 -39.59
N VAL A 310 19.29 19.94 -39.44
CA VAL A 310 18.59 20.92 -38.59
C VAL A 310 17.10 21.03 -38.95
N GLN A 311 16.72 20.92 -40.23
CA GLN A 311 15.32 21.07 -40.64
C GLN A 311 14.45 19.89 -40.19
N LEU A 312 15.02 18.69 -40.14
CA LEU A 312 14.33 17.51 -39.60
C LEU A 312 14.14 17.63 -38.08
N ALA A 313 15.14 18.16 -37.37
CA ALA A 313 15.04 18.45 -35.94
C ALA A 313 13.95 19.50 -35.64
N GLU A 314 13.89 20.59 -36.43
CA GLU A 314 12.82 21.59 -36.31
C GLU A 314 11.43 21.01 -36.61
N LEU A 315 11.26 20.21 -37.66
CA LEU A 315 9.99 19.55 -37.97
C LEU A 315 9.53 18.60 -36.85
N LEU A 316 10.46 17.84 -36.27
CA LEU A 316 10.18 17.00 -35.10
C LEU A 316 9.77 17.85 -33.88
N SER A 317 10.40 19.01 -33.67
CA SER A 317 10.02 19.95 -32.60
C SER A 317 8.63 20.58 -32.83
N HIS A 318 8.28 20.90 -34.08
CA HIS A 318 6.97 21.44 -34.43
C HIS A 318 5.85 20.40 -34.24
N SER A 319 6.11 19.11 -34.51
CA SER A 319 5.17 18.03 -34.19
C SER A 319 4.84 17.95 -32.68
N ALA A 320 5.81 18.31 -31.82
CA ALA A 320 5.63 18.33 -30.37
C ALA A 320 4.76 19.49 -29.86
N ARG A 321 4.32 20.42 -30.71
CA ARG A 321 3.27 21.43 -30.38
C ARG A 321 1.85 20.98 -30.78
N GLN A 322 1.68 19.84 -31.47
CA GLN A 322 0.36 19.31 -31.86
C GLN A 322 -0.09 18.08 -31.05
N GLU A 323 0.84 17.36 -30.42
CA GLU A 323 0.50 16.54 -29.24
C GLU A 323 0.34 17.49 -28.04
N GLU A 324 -0.88 17.69 -27.53
CA GLU A 324 -1.08 18.24 -26.18
C GLU A 324 -0.50 17.24 -25.17
N ALA A 325 0.80 17.36 -24.89
CA ALA A 325 1.48 16.52 -23.92
C ALA A 325 0.80 16.69 -22.55
N GLU A 326 0.23 15.61 -22.02
CA GLU A 326 -0.56 15.66 -20.79
C GLU A 326 0.29 16.25 -19.65
N LEU A 327 -0.08 17.44 -19.15
CA LEU A 327 0.81 18.34 -18.37
C LEU A 327 1.42 17.73 -17.09
N TRP A 328 0.89 16.60 -16.61
CA TRP A 328 1.44 15.84 -15.48
C TRP A 328 2.65 14.97 -15.85
N VAL A 329 2.88 14.66 -17.13
CA VAL A 329 3.98 13.79 -17.60
C VAL A 329 5.35 14.40 -17.27
N GLU A 330 5.45 15.72 -17.32
CA GLU A 330 6.64 16.51 -16.92
C GLU A 330 6.68 16.82 -15.40
N ARG A 331 5.76 16.24 -14.61
CA ARG A 331 5.68 16.39 -13.15
C ARG A 331 5.90 15.07 -12.40
N SER A 332 6.35 14.03 -13.11
CA SER A 332 6.54 12.69 -12.57
C SER A 332 7.62 11.89 -13.28
N SER A 333 8.25 10.97 -12.54
CA SER A 333 9.21 9.99 -13.04
C SER A 333 8.95 8.59 -12.50
N ILE A 334 9.54 7.58 -13.14
CA ILE A 334 9.64 6.24 -12.54
C ILE A 334 10.56 6.30 -11.33
N ASN A 335 10.27 5.48 -10.33
CA ASN A 335 10.95 5.42 -9.03
C ASN A 335 12.47 5.16 -9.06
N SER A 336 13.12 4.87 -10.19
CA SER A 336 14.53 4.43 -10.22
C SER A 336 15.52 5.59 -10.17
N LEU A 337 16.65 5.46 -9.46
CA LEU A 337 17.62 6.56 -9.27
C LEU A 337 18.00 7.27 -10.57
N ARG A 338 18.22 6.54 -11.67
CA ARG A 338 18.47 7.10 -13.02
C ARG A 338 17.33 7.99 -13.50
N ASP A 339 16.08 7.55 -13.36
CA ASP A 339 14.90 8.31 -13.81
C ASP A 339 14.63 9.51 -12.89
N VAL A 340 14.83 9.35 -11.58
CA VAL A 340 14.67 10.40 -10.56
C VAL A 340 15.77 11.46 -10.68
N ALA A 341 17.01 11.07 -11.00
CA ALA A 341 18.11 11.99 -11.27
C ALA A 341 17.95 12.73 -12.61
N LYS A 342 17.50 12.07 -13.69
CA LYS A 342 17.13 12.78 -14.94
C LYS A 342 15.92 13.72 -14.72
N PHE A 343 15.05 13.44 -13.75
CA PHE A 343 13.90 14.30 -13.44
C PHE A 343 14.26 15.54 -12.59
N HIS A 344 15.00 15.38 -11.48
CA HIS A 344 15.31 16.51 -10.58
C HIS A 344 16.62 17.25 -10.89
N LEU A 345 17.58 16.60 -11.56
CA LEU A 345 18.94 17.12 -11.79
C LEU A 345 19.33 17.20 -13.28
N ASP A 346 18.49 16.66 -14.18
CA ASP A 346 18.80 16.38 -15.60
C ASP A 346 20.11 15.58 -15.82
N VAL A 347 20.50 14.76 -14.84
CA VAL A 347 21.71 13.92 -14.89
C VAL A 347 21.39 12.52 -15.41
N THR A 348 22.09 12.09 -16.47
CA THR A 348 22.04 10.72 -16.98
C THR A 348 23.09 9.83 -16.33
N ILE A 349 22.66 8.92 -15.45
CA ILE A 349 23.52 7.89 -14.84
C ILE A 349 23.71 6.73 -15.83
N ASP A 350 24.95 6.29 -16.11
CA ASP A 350 25.18 5.05 -16.86
C ASP A 350 24.97 3.80 -15.97
N LYS A 351 24.67 2.64 -16.56
CA LYS A 351 24.40 1.36 -15.87
C LYS A 351 25.38 0.25 -16.22
N ALA A 352 26.26 0.42 -17.21
CA ALA A 352 27.19 -0.62 -17.64
C ALA A 352 28.05 -1.17 -16.47
N ALA A 353 28.53 -0.28 -15.60
CA ALA A 353 29.30 -0.64 -14.40
C ALA A 353 28.49 -1.39 -13.32
N ARG A 354 27.16 -1.27 -13.32
CA ARG A 354 26.29 -2.01 -12.39
C ARG A 354 25.96 -3.40 -12.91
N ASP A 355 25.79 -3.54 -14.23
CA ASP A 355 25.52 -4.85 -14.84
C ASP A 355 26.71 -5.81 -14.64
N ASP A 356 27.95 -5.30 -14.48
CA ASP A 356 29.15 -6.07 -14.09
C ASP A 356 28.93 -6.92 -12.82
N PHE A 357 28.34 -6.38 -11.74
CA PHE A 357 28.06 -7.14 -10.50
C PHE A 357 27.08 -8.31 -10.68
N GLY A 358 26.36 -8.34 -11.81
CA GLY A 358 25.46 -9.42 -12.18
C GLY A 358 25.99 -10.32 -13.29
N VAL A 359 27.23 -10.15 -13.76
CA VAL A 359 27.76 -10.85 -14.96
C VAL A 359 29.18 -11.37 -14.77
N LEU A 360 30.02 -10.66 -14.02
CA LEU A 360 31.43 -10.99 -13.81
C LEU A 360 31.64 -11.84 -12.56
N ASP A 361 32.70 -12.64 -12.58
CA ASP A 361 33.16 -13.40 -11.42
C ASP A 361 33.95 -12.50 -10.44
N ARG A 362 34.10 -12.94 -9.18
CA ARG A 362 34.79 -12.22 -8.09
C ARG A 362 36.15 -11.62 -8.48
N GLU A 363 36.97 -12.37 -9.22
CA GLU A 363 38.33 -11.94 -9.61
C GLU A 363 38.33 -10.79 -10.63
N GLU A 364 37.34 -10.77 -11.54
CA GLU A 364 37.19 -9.70 -12.53
C GLU A 364 36.68 -8.41 -11.88
N ILE A 365 35.81 -8.52 -10.88
CA ILE A 365 35.32 -7.40 -10.06
C ILE A 365 36.46 -6.80 -9.24
N PHE A 366 37.33 -7.63 -8.64
CA PHE A 366 38.56 -7.16 -7.99
C PHE A 366 39.53 -6.48 -8.99
N GLY A 367 39.59 -6.96 -10.23
CA GLY A 367 40.32 -6.32 -11.32
C GLY A 367 39.79 -4.92 -11.68
N LYS A 368 38.46 -4.73 -11.66
CA LYS A 368 37.77 -3.46 -11.95
C LYS A 368 37.57 -2.53 -10.75
N LEU A 369 38.01 -2.92 -9.56
CA LEU A 369 37.62 -2.33 -8.26
C LEU A 369 37.58 -0.79 -8.20
N ASP A 370 38.63 -0.10 -8.68
CA ASP A 370 38.68 1.37 -8.63
C ASP A 370 37.56 2.04 -9.45
N ASN A 371 37.16 1.46 -10.58
CA ASN A 371 36.05 1.95 -11.41
C ASN A 371 34.68 1.69 -10.76
N LEU A 372 34.55 0.58 -10.04
CA LEU A 372 33.30 0.18 -9.36
C LEU A 372 33.07 1.00 -8.09
N LEU A 373 34.11 1.26 -7.29
CA LEU A 373 34.06 2.26 -6.21
C LEU A 373 33.77 3.66 -6.75
N ASP A 374 34.31 4.00 -7.93
CA ASP A 374 34.02 5.26 -8.59
C ASP A 374 32.56 5.41 -9.01
N TYR A 375 31.90 4.31 -9.40
CA TYR A 375 30.46 4.20 -9.66
C TYR A 375 29.65 4.34 -8.36
N CYS A 376 29.94 3.54 -7.32
CA CYS A 376 29.22 3.57 -6.04
C CYS A 376 29.26 4.97 -5.41
N ALA A 377 30.43 5.61 -5.41
CA ALA A 377 30.59 6.99 -4.91
C ALA A 377 29.85 8.04 -5.77
N ALA A 378 29.59 7.77 -7.04
CA ALA A 378 28.75 8.62 -7.88
C ALA A 378 27.26 8.46 -7.54
N ASP A 379 26.76 7.25 -7.37
CA ASP A 379 25.35 7.00 -6.98
C ASP A 379 25.05 7.53 -5.56
N VAL A 380 25.99 7.45 -4.62
CA VAL A 380 25.91 8.16 -3.31
C VAL A 380 25.80 9.67 -3.51
N ALA A 381 26.69 10.27 -4.32
CA ALA A 381 26.70 11.72 -4.55
C ALA A 381 25.43 12.22 -5.25
N ILE A 382 24.86 11.42 -6.16
CA ILE A 382 23.60 11.73 -6.85
C ILE A 382 22.41 11.55 -5.91
N THR A 383 22.40 10.49 -5.09
CA THR A 383 21.36 10.26 -4.08
C THR A 383 21.29 11.40 -3.06
N HIS A 384 22.43 11.92 -2.60
CA HIS A 384 22.45 13.10 -1.72
C HIS A 384 21.90 14.36 -2.42
N ARG A 385 22.25 14.61 -3.69
CA ARG A 385 21.70 15.74 -4.46
C ARG A 385 20.19 15.62 -4.71
N VAL A 386 19.69 14.41 -4.97
CA VAL A 386 18.24 14.15 -5.04
C VAL A 386 17.58 14.42 -3.69
N TYR A 387 18.19 13.97 -2.58
CA TYR A 387 17.70 14.22 -1.23
C TYR A 387 17.60 15.72 -0.89
N GLN A 388 18.61 16.53 -1.25
CA GLN A 388 18.60 18.00 -1.06
C GLN A 388 17.37 18.69 -1.69
N ILE A 389 16.87 18.18 -2.82
CA ILE A 389 15.68 18.72 -3.52
C ILE A 389 14.39 18.10 -2.96
N VAL A 390 14.36 16.78 -2.81
CA VAL A 390 13.12 16.03 -2.52
C VAL A 390 12.69 16.14 -1.06
N PHE A 391 13.63 16.23 -0.11
CA PHE A 391 13.29 16.30 1.31
C PHE A 391 12.55 17.59 1.72
N PRO A 392 12.96 18.80 1.29
CA PRO A 392 12.16 20.01 1.50
C PRO A 392 10.75 19.91 0.88
N ASN A 393 10.65 19.42 -0.37
CA ASN A 393 9.36 19.27 -1.05
C ASN A 393 8.45 18.24 -0.36
N PHE A 394 9.03 17.22 0.29
CA PHE A 394 8.30 16.28 1.13
C PHE A 394 7.71 16.98 2.37
N LEU A 395 8.46 17.84 3.06
CA LEU A 395 7.95 18.59 4.23
C LEU A 395 6.81 19.56 3.84
N ASP A 396 6.91 20.23 2.69
CA ASP A 396 5.81 21.06 2.15
C ASP A 396 4.59 20.24 1.73
N THR A 397 4.78 18.96 1.41
CA THR A 397 3.71 18.04 1.02
C THR A 397 3.08 17.35 2.23
N CYS A 398 3.86 16.98 3.24
CA CYS A 398 3.44 16.33 4.48
C CYS A 398 3.81 17.22 5.70
N PRO A 399 3.09 18.34 5.92
CA PRO A 399 3.52 19.38 6.86
C PRO A 399 3.38 19.00 8.35
N HIS A 400 2.64 17.94 8.69
CA HIS A 400 2.47 17.51 10.08
C HIS A 400 3.61 16.57 10.52
N PRO A 401 4.30 16.83 11.65
CA PRO A 401 5.51 16.10 12.05
C PRO A 401 5.30 14.58 12.18
N VAL A 402 4.09 14.13 12.50
CA VAL A 402 3.68 12.71 12.54
C VAL A 402 4.09 11.95 11.27
N SER A 403 3.97 12.56 10.09
CA SER A 403 4.31 11.90 8.81
C SER A 403 5.82 11.76 8.57
N PHE A 404 6.67 12.46 9.32
CA PHE A 404 8.12 12.22 9.33
C PHE A 404 8.51 11.25 10.46
N ALA A 405 7.96 11.43 11.66
CA ALA A 405 8.24 10.60 12.84
C ALA A 405 7.98 9.11 12.57
N ALA A 406 6.83 8.77 11.99
CA ALA A 406 6.45 7.38 11.72
C ALA A 406 7.40 6.66 10.73
N LEU A 407 8.06 7.39 9.82
CA LEU A 407 9.02 6.81 8.87
C LEU A 407 10.21 6.14 9.57
N ARG A 408 10.64 6.64 10.73
CA ARG A 408 11.72 6.04 11.54
C ARG A 408 11.43 4.57 11.85
N HIS A 409 10.20 4.26 12.23
CA HIS A 409 9.77 2.90 12.59
C HIS A 409 9.45 2.06 11.35
N LEU A 410 8.74 2.62 10.36
CA LEU A 410 8.37 1.91 9.13
C LEU A 410 9.57 1.44 8.31
N ALA A 411 10.71 2.16 8.38
CA ALA A 411 11.96 1.75 7.73
C ALA A 411 12.80 0.75 8.55
N SER A 412 12.55 0.61 9.86
CA SER A 412 13.34 -0.21 10.79
C SER A 412 12.68 -1.55 11.20
N VAL A 413 11.68 -1.99 10.43
CA VAL A 413 10.92 -3.25 10.62
C VAL A 413 11.82 -4.49 10.65
N ILE A 414 11.36 -5.55 11.33
CA ILE A 414 12.13 -6.77 11.58
C ILE A 414 11.20 -7.99 11.75
N LEU A 415 11.60 -9.13 11.19
CA LEU A 415 10.88 -10.40 11.31
C LEU A 415 11.81 -11.47 11.91
N PRO A 416 11.60 -11.90 13.16
CA PRO A 416 12.36 -12.99 13.77
C PRO A 416 11.99 -14.36 13.17
N VAL A 417 12.99 -15.20 12.96
CA VAL A 417 12.89 -16.57 12.44
C VAL A 417 13.87 -17.49 13.17
N ASN A 418 13.77 -18.80 13.00
CA ASN A 418 14.80 -19.76 13.40
C ASN A 418 15.03 -20.77 12.26
N LYS A 419 15.92 -21.76 12.45
CA LYS A 419 16.28 -22.70 11.35
C LYS A 419 15.15 -23.60 10.86
N SER A 420 13.95 -23.53 11.44
CA SER A 420 12.75 -24.09 10.80
C SER A 420 12.35 -23.37 9.50
N TRP A 421 12.87 -22.15 9.24
CA TRP A 421 12.71 -21.44 7.96
C TRP A 421 13.30 -22.20 6.77
N ASP A 422 14.53 -22.69 6.91
CA ASP A 422 15.18 -23.45 5.84
C ASP A 422 14.50 -24.80 5.62
N ALA A 423 14.04 -25.44 6.71
CA ALA A 423 13.21 -26.63 6.66
C ALA A 423 11.85 -26.36 5.96
N TYR A 424 11.23 -25.21 6.18
CA TYR A 424 10.01 -24.78 5.47
C TYR A 424 10.25 -24.62 3.97
N ILE A 425 11.32 -23.93 3.56
CA ILE A 425 11.65 -23.77 2.13
C ILE A 425 11.91 -25.14 1.48
N ALA A 426 12.67 -26.01 2.15
CA ALA A 426 12.95 -27.37 1.69
C ALA A 426 11.66 -28.22 1.57
N ASN A 427 10.80 -28.20 2.59
CA ASN A 427 9.55 -28.96 2.62
C ASN A 427 8.52 -28.46 1.60
N ALA A 428 8.38 -27.15 1.43
CA ALA A 428 7.47 -26.55 0.44
C ALA A 428 7.94 -26.82 -1.00
N GLU A 429 9.25 -26.72 -1.27
CA GLU A 429 9.82 -27.08 -2.57
C GLU A 429 9.74 -28.59 -2.86
N ALA A 430 9.99 -29.45 -1.85
CA ALA A 430 9.86 -30.90 -1.98
C ALA A 430 8.40 -31.32 -2.24
N THR A 431 7.44 -30.77 -1.48
CA THR A 431 6.00 -31.01 -1.68
C THR A 431 5.56 -30.51 -3.06
N TYR A 432 6.07 -29.36 -3.52
CA TYR A 432 5.80 -28.85 -4.87
C TYR A 432 6.32 -29.80 -5.96
N ARG A 433 7.54 -30.33 -5.82
CA ARG A 433 8.14 -31.27 -6.77
C ARG A 433 7.41 -32.61 -6.78
N GLU A 434 7.19 -33.24 -5.62
CA GLU A 434 6.43 -34.49 -5.48
C GLU A 434 5.09 -34.42 -6.23
N LEU A 435 4.33 -33.35 -5.98
CA LEU A 435 3.05 -33.10 -6.65
C LEU A 435 3.22 -32.88 -8.16
N SER A 436 4.10 -31.97 -8.56
CA SER A 436 4.33 -31.61 -9.97
C SER A 436 4.77 -32.82 -10.80
N ASP A 437 5.74 -33.59 -10.29
CA ASP A 437 6.34 -34.73 -10.96
C ASP A 437 5.33 -35.88 -11.06
N ALA A 438 4.52 -36.13 -10.03
CA ALA A 438 3.43 -37.11 -10.07
C ALA A 438 2.35 -36.77 -11.11
N VAL A 439 2.07 -35.49 -11.38
CA VAL A 439 1.18 -35.08 -12.48
C VAL A 439 1.89 -35.12 -13.83
N GLN A 440 3.18 -34.80 -13.91
CA GLN A 440 3.96 -34.92 -15.13
C GLN A 440 4.06 -36.39 -15.58
N GLU A 441 4.41 -37.32 -14.68
CA GLU A 441 4.45 -38.77 -14.94
C GLU A 441 3.12 -39.28 -15.50
N ARG A 442 1.99 -38.91 -14.88
CA ARG A 442 0.65 -39.31 -15.36
C ARG A 442 0.32 -38.73 -16.73
N LEU A 443 0.71 -37.48 -17.01
CA LEU A 443 0.54 -36.87 -18.33
C LEU A 443 1.46 -37.51 -19.39
N VAL A 444 2.66 -37.96 -19.01
CA VAL A 444 3.55 -38.75 -19.87
C VAL A 444 2.95 -40.12 -20.16
N GLY A 445 2.46 -40.85 -19.16
CA GLY A 445 1.79 -42.15 -19.36
C GLY A 445 0.50 -42.06 -20.20
N LEU A 446 -0.23 -40.94 -20.14
CA LEU A 446 -1.34 -40.65 -21.07
C LEU A 446 -0.84 -40.30 -22.49
N THR A 447 0.30 -39.62 -22.60
CA THR A 447 0.95 -39.30 -23.88
C THR A 447 1.44 -40.55 -24.59
N GLU A 448 2.03 -41.49 -23.86
CA GLU A 448 2.54 -42.76 -24.39
C GLU A 448 1.38 -43.67 -24.83
N LYS A 449 0.31 -43.77 -24.03
CA LYS A 449 -0.94 -44.47 -24.43
C LYS A 449 -1.64 -43.85 -25.64
N ALA A 450 -1.50 -42.53 -25.86
CA ALA A 450 -1.93 -41.92 -27.11
C ALA A 450 -0.99 -42.32 -28.27
N LEU A 451 0.32 -42.33 -28.06
CA LEU A 451 1.33 -42.69 -29.05
C LEU A 451 1.25 -44.16 -29.52
N GLU A 452 0.86 -45.10 -28.64
CA GLU A 452 0.55 -46.50 -28.98
C GLU A 452 -0.48 -46.64 -30.11
N ILE A 453 -1.35 -45.64 -30.29
CA ILE A 453 -2.45 -45.66 -31.26
C ILE A 453 -1.99 -45.17 -32.64
N LYS A 454 -0.77 -44.60 -32.78
CA LYS A 454 -0.30 -43.89 -33.99
C LYS A 454 -0.52 -44.64 -35.31
N ASP A 455 -0.24 -45.96 -35.31
CA ASP A 455 -0.28 -46.82 -36.49
C ASP A 455 -1.72 -47.29 -36.82
N ASN A 456 -2.67 -47.09 -35.91
CA ASN A 456 -4.08 -47.46 -36.08
C ASN A 456 -4.91 -46.24 -36.50
N ALA A 457 -4.85 -45.88 -37.79
CA ALA A 457 -5.58 -44.75 -38.38
C ALA A 457 -7.08 -44.73 -38.03
N GLU A 458 -7.74 -45.89 -38.00
CA GLU A 458 -9.16 -45.99 -37.63
C GLU A 458 -9.46 -45.68 -36.16
N LYS A 459 -8.51 -45.81 -35.24
CA LYS A 459 -8.74 -45.61 -33.80
C LYS A 459 -8.64 -44.13 -33.43
N TRP A 460 -7.57 -43.44 -33.83
CA TRP A 460 -7.41 -42.02 -33.50
C TRP A 460 -8.34 -41.10 -34.32
N SER A 461 -8.79 -41.52 -35.51
CA SER A 461 -9.73 -40.73 -36.33
C SER A 461 -11.19 -40.80 -35.86
N LYS A 462 -11.56 -41.83 -35.09
CA LYS A 462 -12.90 -42.00 -34.48
C LYS A 462 -13.01 -41.36 -33.08
N ASP A 463 -11.89 -41.14 -32.39
CA ASP A 463 -11.86 -40.50 -31.07
C ASP A 463 -11.96 -38.96 -31.18
N PRO A 464 -12.96 -38.29 -30.57
CA PRO A 464 -13.18 -36.85 -30.70
C PRO A 464 -12.04 -35.96 -30.20
N TRP A 465 -11.20 -36.44 -29.28
CA TRP A 465 -10.09 -35.70 -28.72
C TRP A 465 -8.79 -35.98 -29.48
N LEU A 466 -8.49 -37.25 -29.76
CA LEU A 466 -7.26 -37.63 -30.45
C LEU A 466 -7.25 -37.18 -31.92
N LYS A 467 -8.41 -37.08 -32.59
CA LYS A 467 -8.53 -36.53 -33.94
C LYS A 467 -8.03 -35.07 -34.07
N GLN A 468 -7.97 -34.32 -32.96
CA GLN A 468 -7.51 -32.93 -32.93
C GLN A 468 -5.97 -32.79 -32.83
N LEU A 469 -5.24 -33.89 -32.68
CA LEU A 469 -3.77 -33.89 -32.63
C LEU A 469 -3.16 -33.95 -34.05
N ASP A 470 -2.00 -33.32 -34.23
CA ASP A 470 -1.27 -33.34 -35.51
C ASP A 470 -0.50 -34.66 -35.70
N TRP A 471 -1.19 -35.66 -36.24
CA TRP A 471 -0.64 -36.98 -36.58
C TRP A 471 0.28 -36.99 -37.81
N SER A 472 0.56 -35.83 -38.43
CA SER A 472 1.41 -35.76 -39.63
C SER A 472 2.89 -35.99 -39.33
N GLY A 473 3.71 -36.01 -40.39
CA GLY A 473 5.17 -35.98 -40.27
C GLY A 473 5.82 -37.25 -39.74
N GLN A 474 5.12 -38.39 -39.70
CA GLN A 474 5.65 -39.67 -39.17
C GLN A 474 6.80 -40.24 -40.02
N GLU A 475 6.92 -39.84 -41.29
CA GLU A 475 7.95 -40.27 -42.23
C GLU A 475 9.38 -40.07 -41.71
N ILE A 476 10.22 -41.09 -41.89
CA ILE A 476 11.67 -41.00 -41.63
C ILE A 476 12.33 -40.48 -42.90
N LYS A 477 12.91 -39.27 -42.85
CA LYS A 477 13.59 -38.70 -44.02
C LYS A 477 14.90 -39.43 -44.28
N MET A 478 15.01 -40.03 -45.46
CA MET A 478 16.20 -40.77 -45.91
C MET A 478 17.05 -39.89 -46.84
N VAL A 479 18.37 -40.07 -46.76
CA VAL A 479 19.39 -39.41 -47.58
C VAL A 479 20.14 -40.50 -48.34
N LYS A 480 20.67 -40.18 -49.53
CA LYS A 480 21.51 -41.11 -50.29
C LYS A 480 22.70 -41.60 -49.44
N GLY A 481 23.12 -42.84 -49.68
CA GLY A 481 24.30 -43.44 -49.06
C GLY A 481 25.57 -42.64 -49.33
N LYS A 482 26.66 -42.97 -48.62
CA LYS A 482 27.97 -42.31 -48.79
C LYS A 482 28.71 -42.77 -50.06
N LYS A 483 28.29 -43.87 -50.69
CA LYS A 483 28.83 -44.40 -51.95
C LYS A 483 27.70 -44.68 -52.96
N LYS A 484 28.05 -44.98 -54.21
CA LYS A 484 27.10 -45.04 -55.34
C LYS A 484 26.02 -46.14 -55.19
N ASP A 485 26.37 -47.24 -54.53
CA ASP A 485 25.53 -48.44 -54.37
C ASP A 485 25.23 -48.73 -52.87
N ASP A 486 25.32 -47.69 -52.04
CA ASP A 486 25.15 -47.72 -50.57
C ASP A 486 23.70 -47.34 -50.21
N PRO A 487 22.97 -48.13 -49.39
CA PRO A 487 21.54 -47.94 -49.19
C PRO A 487 21.18 -46.58 -48.57
N PRO A 488 19.95 -46.08 -48.78
CA PRO A 488 19.50 -44.83 -48.18
C PRO A 488 19.62 -44.88 -46.66
N ARG A 489 20.24 -43.86 -46.07
CA ARG A 489 20.48 -43.73 -44.63
C ARG A 489 19.56 -42.65 -44.04
N PRO A 490 19.06 -42.79 -42.80
CA PRO A 490 18.27 -41.72 -42.18
C PRO A 490 19.07 -40.41 -42.09
N ALA A 491 18.42 -39.29 -42.36
CA ALA A 491 19.01 -37.96 -42.24
C ALA A 491 19.48 -37.73 -40.79
N ALA A 492 20.71 -37.25 -40.63
CA ALA A 492 21.31 -37.00 -39.32
C ALA A 492 20.57 -35.87 -38.59
N ARG A 493 20.54 -35.93 -37.24
CA ARG A 493 19.90 -34.95 -36.34
C ARG A 493 18.38 -34.79 -36.55
N GLN A 494 17.69 -35.78 -37.10
CA GLN A 494 16.22 -35.82 -37.06
C GLN A 494 15.70 -35.90 -35.63
N LYS A 495 14.79 -34.99 -35.26
CA LYS A 495 14.09 -34.96 -33.97
C LYS A 495 13.03 -36.07 -33.93
N LYS A 496 13.21 -37.07 -33.05
CA LYS A 496 12.32 -38.25 -32.84
C LYS A 496 11.74 -38.83 -34.16
N PRO A 497 12.56 -39.43 -35.05
CA PRO A 497 12.09 -40.03 -36.30
C PRO A 497 11.04 -41.14 -36.05
N GLY A 498 10.08 -41.33 -36.96
CA GLY A 498 9.02 -42.34 -36.82
C GLY A 498 7.87 -41.97 -35.87
N MET A 499 7.83 -40.71 -35.41
CA MET A 499 6.82 -40.19 -34.46
C MET A 499 6.00 -39.03 -35.08
N PRO A 500 4.74 -38.83 -34.66
CA PRO A 500 3.89 -37.75 -35.17
C PRO A 500 4.36 -36.37 -34.72
N GLN A 501 3.98 -35.34 -35.48
CA GLN A 501 4.38 -33.96 -35.26
C GLN A 501 3.97 -33.44 -33.87
N TRP A 502 2.75 -33.74 -33.42
CA TRP A 502 2.27 -33.34 -32.09
C TRP A 502 3.18 -33.84 -30.93
N TYR A 503 3.76 -35.04 -31.07
CA TYR A 503 4.67 -35.62 -30.07
C TYR A 503 6.07 -35.03 -30.18
N LYS A 504 6.56 -34.79 -31.42
CA LYS A 504 7.84 -34.11 -31.68
C LYS A 504 7.88 -32.72 -31.06
N ASP A 505 6.77 -32.00 -31.03
CA ASP A 505 6.72 -30.62 -30.52
C ASP A 505 6.77 -30.51 -28.98
N LEU A 506 6.57 -31.62 -28.26
CA LEU A 506 6.77 -31.69 -26.81
C LEU A 506 8.25 -31.68 -26.39
N PHE A 507 9.19 -31.90 -27.31
CA PHE A 507 10.62 -31.88 -27.02
C PHE A 507 11.24 -30.57 -27.51
N VAL A 508 12.11 -29.94 -26.71
CA VAL A 508 12.81 -28.71 -27.14
C VAL A 508 14.04 -29.07 -27.98
N LYS A 509 14.78 -30.09 -27.56
CA LYS A 509 15.88 -30.74 -28.30
C LYS A 509 15.58 -32.24 -28.39
N ASN A 510 16.25 -32.99 -29.26
CA ASN A 510 15.99 -34.44 -29.38
C ASN A 510 16.18 -35.19 -28.04
N ASP A 511 17.06 -34.66 -27.21
CA ASP A 511 17.56 -35.28 -25.97
C ASP A 511 17.14 -34.48 -24.73
N SER A 512 16.20 -33.52 -24.86
CA SER A 512 15.57 -32.86 -23.71
C SER A 512 14.53 -33.77 -23.06
N PRO A 513 14.17 -33.55 -21.79
CA PRO A 513 12.93 -34.11 -21.23
C PRO A 513 11.70 -33.65 -22.05
N ILE A 514 10.59 -34.36 -21.84
CA ILE A 514 9.29 -34.09 -22.46
C ILE A 514 8.59 -32.91 -21.75
N ASN A 515 8.36 -31.82 -22.47
CA ASN A 515 7.78 -30.58 -21.94
C ASN A 515 6.24 -30.64 -21.98
N ILE A 516 5.66 -31.48 -21.12
CA ILE A 516 4.22 -31.60 -20.94
C ILE A 516 3.79 -31.12 -19.55
N THR A 517 2.82 -30.22 -19.51
CA THR A 517 2.26 -29.65 -18.28
C THR A 517 0.75 -29.48 -18.42
N VAL A 518 0.04 -29.23 -17.31
CA VAL A 518 -1.37 -28.82 -17.30
C VAL A 518 -1.64 -27.50 -18.05
N ARG A 519 -0.61 -26.75 -18.47
CA ARG A 519 -0.72 -25.53 -19.29
C ARG A 519 -0.51 -25.81 -20.78
N THR A 520 0.01 -26.97 -21.16
CA THR A 520 0.30 -27.34 -22.55
C THR A 520 -1.02 -27.63 -23.30
N ARG A 521 -1.19 -27.08 -24.51
CA ARG A 521 -2.47 -27.14 -25.28
C ARG A 521 -3.02 -28.55 -25.50
N ILE A 522 -2.17 -29.59 -25.52
CA ILE A 522 -2.66 -30.98 -25.70
C ILE A 522 -3.18 -31.62 -24.41
N ALA A 523 -2.90 -31.08 -23.23
CA ALA A 523 -3.28 -31.71 -21.96
C ALA A 523 -4.81 -31.87 -21.80
N PRO A 524 -5.68 -30.92 -22.18
CA PRO A 524 -7.13 -31.13 -22.18
C PRO A 524 -7.64 -32.24 -23.13
N LEU A 525 -6.88 -32.54 -24.20
CA LEU A 525 -7.20 -33.62 -25.14
C LEU A 525 -6.75 -34.98 -24.59
N LEU A 526 -5.54 -35.06 -24.03
CA LEU A 526 -5.03 -36.27 -23.36
C LEU A 526 -5.83 -36.63 -22.11
N LEU A 527 -6.29 -35.63 -21.36
CA LEU A 527 -7.23 -35.79 -20.25
C LEU A 527 -8.68 -35.98 -20.71
N LYS A 528 -8.97 -35.95 -22.01
CA LYS A 528 -10.32 -36.11 -22.61
C LYS A 528 -11.40 -35.32 -21.86
N MET A 529 -11.20 -34.01 -21.82
CA MET A 529 -12.09 -33.08 -21.11
C MET A 529 -13.37 -32.78 -21.90
N SER A 530 -14.46 -32.57 -21.18
CA SER A 530 -15.80 -32.29 -21.74
C SER A 530 -16.50 -31.17 -20.97
N TRP A 531 -17.35 -30.40 -21.65
CA TRP A 531 -18.25 -29.41 -21.06
C TRP A 531 -19.69 -29.91 -21.19
N ASP A 532 -20.41 -30.03 -20.07
CA ASP A 532 -21.76 -30.62 -20.00
C ASP A 532 -21.84 -31.99 -20.76
N ASN A 533 -20.79 -32.82 -20.60
CA ASN A 533 -20.53 -34.09 -21.31
C ASN A 533 -20.23 -34.01 -22.82
N HIS A 534 -20.23 -32.83 -23.43
CA HIS A 534 -19.80 -32.63 -24.82
C HIS A 534 -18.26 -32.48 -24.90
N PRO A 535 -17.53 -33.18 -25.78
CA PRO A 535 -16.07 -33.06 -25.91
C PRO A 535 -15.58 -31.63 -26.17
N LEU A 536 -14.48 -31.22 -25.52
CA LEU A 536 -13.82 -29.95 -25.81
C LEU A 536 -13.12 -29.95 -27.18
N VAL A 537 -13.28 -28.87 -27.93
CA VAL A 537 -12.72 -28.64 -29.26
C VAL A 537 -11.95 -27.32 -29.30
N TRP A 538 -10.72 -27.34 -29.81
CA TRP A 538 -9.90 -26.14 -29.98
C TRP A 538 -10.25 -25.36 -31.26
N SER A 539 -10.36 -24.04 -31.13
CA SER A 539 -10.44 -23.08 -32.24
C SER A 539 -9.35 -22.01 -32.11
N GLU A 540 -8.76 -21.57 -33.22
CA GLU A 540 -7.85 -20.41 -33.19
C GLU A 540 -8.59 -19.09 -32.95
N LYS A 541 -9.82 -18.91 -33.47
CA LYS A 541 -10.63 -17.70 -33.22
C LYS A 541 -11.09 -17.60 -31.75
N TYR A 542 -11.71 -18.66 -31.21
CA TYR A 542 -12.40 -18.59 -29.91
C TYR A 542 -11.71 -19.28 -28.73
N GLY A 543 -10.61 -20.02 -28.96
CA GLY A 543 -9.98 -20.86 -27.94
C GLY A 543 -10.74 -22.18 -27.75
N TRP A 544 -10.89 -22.66 -26.52
CA TRP A 544 -11.69 -23.86 -26.23
C TRP A 544 -13.18 -23.60 -26.39
N THR A 545 -13.83 -24.54 -27.07
CA THR A 545 -15.25 -24.58 -27.40
C THR A 545 -15.80 -25.99 -27.14
N PHE A 546 -17.12 -26.19 -27.24
CA PHE A 546 -17.76 -27.51 -27.26
C PHE A 546 -18.87 -27.55 -28.31
N ARG A 547 -19.17 -28.77 -28.80
CA ARG A 547 -20.16 -29.02 -29.86
C ARG A 547 -21.45 -29.59 -29.26
N VAL A 548 -22.59 -28.99 -29.60
CA VAL A 548 -23.93 -29.43 -29.22
C VAL A 548 -24.82 -29.70 -30.44
N THR A 549 -25.92 -30.42 -30.26
CA THR A 549 -26.93 -30.61 -31.32
C THR A 549 -27.76 -29.34 -31.53
N ARG A 550 -28.47 -29.27 -32.67
CA ARG A 550 -29.35 -28.12 -32.99
C ARG A 550 -30.56 -28.00 -32.06
N HIS A 551 -30.94 -29.07 -31.35
CA HIS A 551 -32.02 -29.04 -30.36
C HIS A 551 -31.52 -28.42 -29.03
N GLU A 552 -30.38 -28.90 -28.52
CA GLU A 552 -29.76 -28.40 -27.29
C GLU A 552 -29.26 -26.95 -27.42
N ALA A 553 -28.87 -26.52 -28.62
CA ALA A 553 -28.37 -25.17 -28.89
C ALA A 553 -29.32 -24.07 -28.39
N ALA A 554 -30.64 -24.30 -28.41
CA ALA A 554 -31.63 -23.35 -27.90
C ALA A 554 -31.51 -23.12 -26.38
N ASP A 555 -31.05 -24.12 -25.61
CA ASP A 555 -30.88 -23.98 -24.17
C ASP A 555 -29.54 -23.32 -23.79
N TYR A 556 -28.49 -23.51 -24.58
CA TYR A 556 -27.24 -22.76 -24.43
C TYR A 556 -27.38 -21.30 -24.90
N GLU A 557 -28.26 -21.02 -25.88
CA GLU A 557 -28.67 -19.65 -26.25
C GLU A 557 -29.51 -18.98 -25.16
N LYS A 558 -30.42 -19.71 -24.47
CA LYS A 558 -31.11 -19.20 -23.26
C LYS A 558 -30.12 -18.88 -22.13
N LYS A 559 -29.11 -19.73 -21.91
CA LYS A 559 -27.97 -19.50 -20.99
C LYS A 559 -27.02 -18.37 -21.46
N GLN A 560 -27.32 -17.66 -22.54
CA GLN A 560 -26.53 -16.58 -23.15
C GLN A 560 -25.06 -16.93 -23.43
N MET A 561 -24.76 -18.20 -23.72
CA MET A 561 -23.41 -18.62 -24.10
C MET A 561 -23.08 -18.11 -25.51
N VAL A 562 -21.85 -17.64 -25.70
CA VAL A 562 -21.41 -17.07 -26.99
C VAL A 562 -21.29 -18.18 -28.04
N LYS A 563 -22.24 -18.19 -28.96
CA LYS A 563 -22.26 -19.02 -30.17
C LYS A 563 -21.06 -18.66 -31.06
N CYS A 564 -20.29 -19.65 -31.48
CA CYS A 564 -19.09 -19.45 -32.29
C CYS A 564 -19.46 -19.35 -33.78
N ASP A 565 -19.13 -18.22 -34.43
CA ASP A 565 -19.15 -18.12 -35.89
C ASP A 565 -17.73 -18.22 -36.48
N PHE A 566 -17.53 -19.24 -37.32
CA PHE A 566 -16.26 -19.56 -37.99
C PHE A 566 -16.22 -19.12 -39.46
N SER A 567 -17.26 -18.43 -39.96
CA SER A 567 -17.36 -17.82 -41.29
C SER A 567 -16.03 -17.24 -41.79
N ASP A 568 -15.45 -16.31 -41.02
CA ASP A 568 -14.26 -15.54 -41.38
C ASP A 568 -12.91 -16.26 -41.08
N SER A 569 -12.92 -17.52 -40.61
CA SER A 569 -11.70 -18.22 -40.18
C SER A 569 -11.35 -19.37 -41.11
N GLU A 570 -10.37 -19.16 -41.98
CA GLU A 570 -9.80 -20.21 -42.85
C GLU A 570 -9.19 -21.36 -42.04
N LYS A 571 -8.56 -21.06 -40.90
CA LYS A 571 -7.95 -22.07 -40.04
C LYS A 571 -8.96 -22.96 -39.31
N ASP A 572 -10.14 -22.43 -38.97
CA ASP A 572 -11.22 -23.19 -38.33
C ASP A 572 -12.15 -23.85 -39.37
N ALA A 573 -11.77 -23.94 -40.66
CA ALA A 573 -12.63 -24.44 -41.75
C ALA A 573 -13.16 -25.87 -41.53
N SER A 574 -12.41 -26.74 -40.89
CA SER A 574 -12.83 -28.11 -40.54
C SER A 574 -14.00 -28.17 -39.55
N LEU A 575 -14.21 -27.12 -38.75
CA LEU A 575 -15.33 -26.99 -37.81
C LEU A 575 -16.61 -26.51 -38.52
N ARG A 576 -16.50 -25.80 -39.66
CA ARG A 576 -17.65 -25.32 -40.44
C ARG A 576 -18.44 -26.47 -41.10
N THR A 577 -17.78 -27.55 -41.48
CA THR A 577 -18.38 -28.70 -42.18
C THR A 577 -19.06 -29.72 -41.27
N ASP A 578 -18.91 -29.60 -39.94
CA ASP A 578 -19.23 -30.66 -38.96
C ASP A 578 -20.71 -30.67 -38.49
N GLY A 579 -21.56 -29.79 -39.03
CA GLY A 579 -23.03 -29.82 -38.94
C GLY A 579 -23.67 -29.44 -37.59
N GLY A 580 -22.94 -29.55 -36.48
CA GLY A 580 -23.35 -29.15 -35.13
C GLY A 580 -23.27 -27.63 -34.88
N VAL A 581 -23.64 -27.21 -33.67
CA VAL A 581 -23.48 -25.83 -33.19
C VAL A 581 -22.38 -25.79 -32.14
N PHE A 582 -21.53 -24.78 -32.18
CA PHE A 582 -20.40 -24.64 -31.25
C PHE A 582 -20.60 -23.44 -30.32
N PHE A 583 -20.27 -23.63 -29.04
CA PHE A 583 -20.31 -22.58 -28.02
C PHE A 583 -18.93 -22.39 -27.37
N LYS A 584 -18.62 -21.13 -27.05
CA LYS A 584 -17.37 -20.70 -26.42
C LYS A 584 -17.42 -20.93 -24.90
N LEU A 585 -16.34 -21.43 -24.31
CA LEU A 585 -16.24 -21.54 -22.85
C LEU A 585 -16.29 -20.14 -22.19
N PRO A 586 -16.98 -19.98 -21.04
CA PRO A 586 -16.99 -18.73 -20.28
C PRO A 586 -15.57 -18.28 -19.90
N HIS A 587 -15.35 -16.98 -19.70
CA HIS A 587 -14.07 -16.46 -19.22
C HIS A 587 -14.28 -15.34 -18.18
N LYS A 588 -13.50 -15.38 -17.10
CA LYS A 588 -13.61 -14.44 -15.96
C LYS A 588 -13.57 -12.96 -16.34
N ASP A 589 -12.82 -12.62 -17.38
CA ASP A 589 -12.61 -11.23 -17.84
C ASP A 589 -13.70 -10.76 -18.84
N GLY A 590 -14.76 -11.54 -19.03
CA GLY A 590 -15.92 -11.22 -19.86
C GLY A 590 -15.97 -11.96 -21.20
N PRO A 591 -17.11 -11.87 -21.92
CA PRO A 591 -17.44 -12.74 -23.07
C PRO A 591 -16.51 -12.58 -24.28
N GLN A 592 -15.77 -11.47 -24.39
CA GLN A 592 -14.80 -11.25 -25.47
C GLN A 592 -13.50 -12.04 -25.26
N ALA A 593 -13.01 -12.16 -24.02
CA ALA A 593 -11.80 -12.93 -23.72
C ALA A 593 -11.99 -14.43 -24.03
N ARG A 594 -10.94 -15.12 -24.47
CA ARG A 594 -10.99 -16.53 -24.91
C ARG A 594 -10.41 -17.49 -23.89
N CYS A 595 -11.05 -18.64 -23.69
CA CYS A 595 -10.48 -19.72 -22.88
C CYS A 595 -9.29 -20.34 -23.62
N VAL A 596 -8.07 -20.09 -23.14
CA VAL A 596 -6.84 -20.73 -23.66
C VAL A 596 -6.45 -21.95 -22.83
N ASN A 597 -6.76 -21.96 -21.53
CA ASN A 597 -6.47 -23.05 -20.62
C ASN A 597 -7.69 -23.36 -19.72
N PRO A 598 -8.40 -24.49 -19.92
CA PRO A 598 -9.52 -24.90 -19.09
C PRO A 598 -9.06 -25.52 -17.76
N MET A 599 -7.77 -25.83 -17.62
CA MET A 599 -7.13 -26.27 -16.38
C MET A 599 -6.63 -25.10 -15.51
N ALA A 600 -7.08 -23.88 -15.80
CA ALA A 600 -6.78 -22.71 -14.98
C ALA A 600 -7.75 -22.62 -13.77
N LYS A 601 -7.26 -22.10 -12.64
CA LYS A 601 -8.00 -21.95 -11.37
C LYS A 601 -9.43 -21.38 -11.52
N GLY A 602 -9.67 -20.49 -12.49
CA GLY A 602 -10.99 -19.91 -12.76
C GLY A 602 -12.06 -20.90 -13.23
N TYR A 603 -11.68 -22.14 -13.56
CA TYR A 603 -12.61 -23.21 -13.98
C TYR A 603 -12.89 -24.27 -12.91
N MET A 604 -12.28 -24.14 -11.71
CA MET A 604 -12.42 -25.12 -10.61
C MET A 604 -13.88 -25.35 -10.21
N SER A 605 -14.68 -24.28 -10.09
CA SER A 605 -16.09 -24.35 -9.71
C SER A 605 -16.96 -25.06 -10.76
N TYR A 606 -16.64 -24.96 -12.05
CA TYR A 606 -17.32 -25.75 -13.07
C TYR A 606 -16.95 -27.24 -12.97
N PHE A 607 -15.75 -27.58 -12.49
CA PHE A 607 -15.36 -28.97 -12.24
C PHE A 607 -16.06 -29.54 -11.00
N GLU A 608 -16.14 -28.75 -9.92
CA GLU A 608 -16.88 -29.12 -8.69
C GLU A 608 -18.38 -29.32 -8.95
N ASN A 609 -18.97 -28.48 -9.80
CA ASN A 609 -20.38 -28.58 -10.22
C ASN A 609 -20.63 -29.61 -11.35
N GLY A 610 -19.60 -30.32 -11.83
CA GLY A 610 -19.71 -31.33 -12.89
C GLY A 610 -19.88 -30.79 -14.33
N THR A 611 -20.12 -29.49 -14.50
CA THR A 611 -20.20 -28.79 -15.79
C THR A 611 -18.93 -28.94 -16.63
N LEU A 612 -17.75 -29.00 -16.00
CA LEU A 612 -16.48 -29.31 -16.66
C LEU A 612 -15.99 -30.67 -16.16
N SER A 613 -15.97 -31.67 -17.03
CA SER A 613 -15.68 -33.06 -16.69
C SER A 613 -14.52 -33.63 -17.52
N SER A 614 -14.14 -34.88 -17.24
CA SER A 614 -13.06 -35.62 -17.92
C SER A 614 -13.33 -37.11 -17.81
N GLN A 615 -12.90 -37.89 -18.82
CA GLN A 615 -12.94 -39.36 -18.75
C GLN A 615 -12.01 -39.93 -17.66
N TYR A 616 -11.04 -39.15 -17.16
CA TYR A 616 -10.06 -39.60 -16.16
C TYR A 616 -10.18 -38.81 -14.85
N PRO A 617 -10.35 -39.48 -13.69
CA PRO A 617 -10.33 -38.82 -12.37
C PRO A 617 -9.05 -37.99 -12.11
N TYR A 618 -7.96 -38.34 -12.79
CA TYR A 618 -6.69 -37.60 -12.76
C TYR A 618 -6.81 -36.14 -13.17
N ALA A 619 -7.79 -35.75 -14.01
CA ALA A 619 -7.99 -34.35 -14.36
C ALA A 619 -8.41 -33.51 -13.14
N LYS A 620 -9.25 -34.05 -12.25
CA LYS A 620 -9.62 -33.37 -10.99
C LYS A 620 -8.39 -33.17 -10.12
N GLN A 621 -7.63 -34.24 -9.89
CA GLN A 621 -6.42 -34.22 -9.07
C GLN A 621 -5.35 -33.26 -9.64
N ALA A 622 -5.17 -33.23 -10.96
CA ALA A 622 -4.25 -32.30 -11.61
C ALA A 622 -4.72 -30.84 -11.54
N LEU A 623 -6.03 -30.59 -11.52
CA LEU A 623 -6.61 -29.25 -11.34
C LEU A 623 -6.47 -28.77 -9.89
N GLU A 624 -6.80 -29.63 -8.92
CA GLU A 624 -6.62 -29.43 -7.48
C GLU A 624 -5.15 -29.14 -7.15
N MET A 625 -4.24 -29.94 -7.70
CA MET A 625 -2.79 -29.77 -7.56
C MET A 625 -2.27 -28.49 -8.21
N ASN A 626 -2.73 -28.15 -9.43
CA ASN A 626 -2.37 -26.88 -10.05
C ASN A 626 -2.87 -25.69 -9.22
N ALA A 627 -4.06 -25.81 -8.60
CA ALA A 627 -4.60 -24.79 -7.71
C ALA A 627 -3.85 -24.68 -6.36
N SER A 628 -3.35 -25.79 -5.81
CA SER A 628 -2.57 -25.81 -4.56
C SER A 628 -1.15 -25.28 -4.76
N CYS A 629 -0.47 -25.68 -5.83
CA CYS A 629 0.87 -25.23 -6.20
C CYS A 629 0.88 -23.80 -6.79
N SER A 630 -0.26 -23.28 -7.26
CA SER A 630 -0.35 -21.93 -7.86
C SER A 630 0.15 -20.81 -6.95
N TYR A 631 0.07 -20.95 -5.62
CA TYR A 631 0.65 -19.98 -4.70
C TYR A 631 2.17 -20.06 -4.71
N TRP A 632 2.74 -21.23 -4.42
CA TRP A 632 4.19 -21.47 -4.44
C TRP A 632 4.82 -21.02 -5.77
N ILE A 633 4.30 -21.45 -6.91
CA ILE A 633 4.79 -21.05 -8.25
C ILE A 633 4.86 -19.51 -8.42
N SER A 634 4.00 -18.74 -7.75
CA SER A 634 3.99 -17.27 -7.83
C SER A 634 4.83 -16.57 -6.76
N ALA A 635 5.17 -17.24 -5.66
CA ALA A 635 5.79 -16.67 -4.47
C ALA A 635 7.21 -17.20 -4.20
N ARG A 636 7.50 -18.43 -4.62
CA ARG A 636 8.76 -19.18 -4.45
C ARG A 636 10.00 -18.32 -4.61
N ASP A 637 10.17 -17.69 -5.77
CA ASP A 637 11.40 -16.94 -6.06
C ASP A 637 11.54 -15.67 -5.19
N ARG A 638 10.42 -15.12 -4.70
CA ARG A 638 10.38 -14.00 -3.74
C ARG A 638 10.64 -14.45 -2.29
N ILE A 639 10.24 -15.68 -1.94
CA ILE A 639 10.48 -16.30 -0.62
C ILE A 639 11.93 -16.79 -0.52
N MET A 640 12.45 -17.46 -1.56
CA MET A 640 13.83 -17.97 -1.63
C MET A 640 14.88 -16.85 -1.74
N SER A 641 14.49 -15.63 -2.13
CA SER A 641 15.37 -14.45 -2.14
C SER A 641 15.29 -13.61 -0.87
N GLN A 642 14.61 -14.08 0.19
CA GLN A 642 14.67 -13.42 1.50
C GLN A 642 16.02 -13.69 2.16
N MET A 643 16.74 -12.62 2.50
CA MET A 643 18.01 -12.69 3.19
C MET A 643 17.79 -12.94 4.69
N VAL A 644 18.15 -14.15 5.14
CA VAL A 644 18.19 -14.54 6.56
C VAL A 644 19.61 -14.42 7.07
N VAL A 645 19.77 -13.84 8.26
CA VAL A 645 21.02 -13.87 9.04
C VAL A 645 20.71 -14.54 10.38
N TYR A 646 21.54 -15.50 10.78
CA TYR A 646 21.47 -16.22 12.05
C TYR A 646 22.49 -15.67 13.06
N GLU A 647 22.29 -15.96 14.35
CA GLU A 647 23.28 -15.66 15.41
C GLU A 647 24.69 -16.19 15.08
N ASP A 648 24.76 -17.39 14.48
CA ASP A 648 26.02 -18.04 14.10
C ASP A 648 26.81 -17.19 13.07
N ASP A 649 26.13 -16.62 12.06
CA ASP A 649 26.75 -15.79 11.01
C ASP A 649 27.44 -14.55 11.62
N ILE A 650 26.77 -13.95 12.61
CA ILE A 650 27.26 -12.76 13.32
C ILE A 650 28.44 -13.12 14.22
N ALA A 651 28.41 -14.28 14.88
CA ALA A 651 29.50 -14.75 15.73
C ALA A 651 30.80 -15.00 14.92
N ASP A 652 30.69 -15.68 13.77
CA ASP A 652 31.82 -15.93 12.88
C ASP A 652 32.41 -14.62 12.32
N GLN A 653 31.58 -13.61 12.05
CA GLN A 653 32.06 -12.29 11.65
C GLN A 653 32.80 -11.54 12.79
N VAL A 654 32.39 -11.70 14.04
CA VAL A 654 33.05 -11.05 15.19
C VAL A 654 34.41 -11.69 15.52
N ASP A 655 34.50 -13.02 15.55
CA ASP A 655 35.78 -13.70 15.83
C ASP A 655 36.78 -13.56 14.65
N SER A 656 36.31 -13.32 13.41
CA SER A 656 37.18 -13.03 12.24
C SER A 656 37.64 -11.56 12.14
N ASN A 657 36.81 -10.59 12.51
CA ASN A 657 37.20 -9.16 12.58
C ASN A 657 38.18 -8.82 13.73
N GLY A 658 38.64 -9.81 14.51
CA GLY A 658 39.72 -9.64 15.50
C GLY A 658 39.38 -8.79 16.73
N VAL A 659 38.12 -8.37 16.89
CA VAL A 659 37.66 -7.51 18.00
C VAL A 659 37.67 -8.30 19.31
N LYS A 660 38.77 -8.16 20.06
CA LYS A 660 38.94 -8.75 21.40
C LYS A 660 38.07 -8.06 22.45
N GLN A 661 36.75 -8.27 22.40
CA GLN A 661 35.91 -8.03 23.57
C GLN A 661 36.42 -8.87 24.75
N SER A 662 36.28 -8.32 25.96
CA SER A 662 36.87 -8.88 27.17
C SER A 662 36.41 -10.32 27.45
N LYS A 663 37.32 -11.17 27.93
CA LYS A 663 37.04 -12.57 28.33
C LYS A 663 36.19 -12.69 29.61
N GLY A 664 35.00 -12.09 29.63
CA GLY A 664 33.96 -12.33 30.62
C GLY A 664 33.04 -13.45 30.14
N ALA A 665 32.87 -14.50 30.96
CA ALA A 665 31.82 -15.50 30.81
C ALA A 665 31.69 -16.30 29.48
N ARG A 666 32.78 -16.56 28.72
CA ARG A 666 32.82 -17.74 27.82
C ARG A 666 32.95 -19.03 28.67
N THR A 667 31.87 -19.47 29.32
CA THR A 667 31.78 -20.84 29.87
C THR A 667 31.62 -21.83 28.73
N ALA A 668 32.54 -22.79 28.62
CA ALA A 668 32.58 -23.74 27.51
C ALA A 668 31.49 -24.82 27.62
N THR A 669 30.32 -24.56 27.03
CA THR A 669 29.28 -25.55 26.78
C THR A 669 28.91 -25.57 25.29
N THR A 670 29.77 -26.19 24.48
CA THR A 670 29.43 -26.59 23.10
C THR A 670 28.47 -27.78 23.11
N ALA A 671 27.27 -27.56 23.66
CA ALA A 671 26.11 -28.33 23.26
C ALA A 671 25.60 -27.71 21.96
N SER A 672 25.32 -28.51 20.94
CA SER A 672 24.67 -28.03 19.73
C SER A 672 23.25 -27.59 20.08
N LYS A 673 22.99 -26.27 20.08
CA LYS A 673 21.64 -25.70 20.13
C LYS A 673 20.72 -26.47 19.18
N ALA A 674 19.49 -26.77 19.60
CA ALA A 674 18.50 -27.31 18.68
C ALA A 674 18.25 -26.33 17.52
N PRO A 675 17.86 -26.78 16.32
CA PRO A 675 17.58 -25.89 15.19
C PRO A 675 16.54 -24.80 15.51
N GLU A 676 15.65 -25.05 16.46
CA GLU A 676 14.65 -24.08 16.91
C GLU A 676 15.18 -23.03 17.90
N GLU A 677 16.32 -23.28 18.55
CA GLU A 677 16.98 -22.39 19.52
C GLU A 677 18.02 -21.45 18.88
N VAL A 678 18.36 -21.67 17.60
CA VAL A 678 19.23 -20.75 16.85
C VAL A 678 18.36 -19.68 16.20
N GLN A 679 18.40 -18.49 16.80
CA GLN A 679 17.67 -17.33 16.32
C GLN A 679 18.30 -16.80 15.03
N GLY A 680 17.45 -16.26 14.16
CA GLY A 680 17.84 -15.39 13.06
C GLY A 680 16.79 -14.30 12.84
N TYR A 681 17.08 -13.39 11.92
CA TYR A 681 16.13 -12.35 11.53
C TYR A 681 16.16 -12.13 10.01
N ILE A 682 15.01 -11.73 9.50
CA ILE A 682 14.82 -11.17 8.16
C ILE A 682 14.53 -9.68 8.34
N LEU A 683 15.16 -8.84 7.53
CA LEU A 683 14.86 -7.41 7.45
C LEU A 683 14.05 -7.15 6.17
N PRO A 684 12.72 -6.93 6.28
CA PRO A 684 11.89 -6.67 5.10
C PRO A 684 12.35 -5.41 4.38
N GLN A 685 12.52 -5.49 3.06
CA GLN A 685 12.92 -4.38 2.19
C GLN A 685 11.72 -3.45 1.91
N VAL A 686 11.08 -2.97 2.98
CA VAL A 686 9.91 -2.09 2.93
C VAL A 686 10.31 -0.72 2.41
N ILE A 687 9.53 -0.24 1.44
CA ILE A 687 9.55 1.13 0.93
C ILE A 687 8.41 1.88 1.65
N PRO A 688 8.68 2.71 2.68
CA PRO A 688 7.62 3.23 3.56
C PRO A 688 6.52 4.02 2.86
N MET A 689 6.83 4.75 1.78
CA MET A 689 5.84 5.44 0.94
C MET A 689 5.95 5.00 -0.54
N GLY A 690 5.91 3.70 -0.79
CA GLY A 690 6.06 3.13 -2.13
C GLY A 690 4.88 3.37 -3.10
N THR A 691 3.74 3.89 -2.64
CA THR A 691 2.60 4.30 -3.48
C THR A 691 2.32 5.80 -3.41
N ILE A 692 1.61 6.33 -4.42
CA ILE A 692 1.07 7.71 -4.38
C ILE A 692 0.08 7.96 -3.22
N THR A 693 -0.45 6.90 -2.59
CA THR A 693 -1.27 7.00 -1.38
C THR A 693 -0.45 7.03 -0.09
N ARG A 694 0.89 7.06 -0.20
CA ARG A 694 1.88 6.93 0.87
C ARG A 694 1.87 5.58 1.59
N ARG A 695 1.22 4.55 1.03
CA ARG A 695 1.24 3.20 1.60
C ARG A 695 2.60 2.53 1.38
N ALA A 696 3.02 1.75 2.37
CA ALA A 696 4.22 0.93 2.30
C ALA A 696 4.13 -0.09 1.15
N VAL A 697 5.26 -0.41 0.53
CA VAL A 697 5.37 -1.45 -0.51
C VAL A 697 6.55 -2.35 -0.22
N GLU A 698 6.32 -3.66 -0.30
CA GLU A 698 7.31 -4.73 -0.27
C GLU A 698 6.71 -5.90 -1.06
N ASN A 699 7.54 -6.75 -1.68
CA ASN A 699 7.09 -7.74 -2.64
C ASN A 699 6.68 -9.09 -2.02
N THR A 700 7.09 -9.44 -0.81
CA THR A 700 6.85 -10.74 -0.19
C THR A 700 5.79 -10.63 0.92
N TRP A 701 6.15 -10.03 2.04
CA TRP A 701 5.40 -9.94 3.29
C TRP A 701 4.14 -9.09 3.17
N LEU A 702 4.25 -7.94 2.49
CA LEU A 702 3.11 -7.07 2.17
C LEU A 702 2.16 -7.66 1.10
N THR A 703 2.44 -8.88 0.59
CA THR A 703 1.52 -9.66 -0.26
C THR A 703 1.27 -11.09 0.26
N ALA A 704 1.76 -11.43 1.46
CA ALA A 704 1.70 -12.77 2.01
C ALA A 704 0.26 -13.19 2.35
N SER A 705 -0.22 -14.28 1.76
CA SER A 705 -1.55 -14.80 2.08
C SER A 705 -1.54 -15.68 3.34
N ASN A 706 -2.59 -15.61 4.15
CA ASN A 706 -2.81 -16.52 5.27
C ASN A 706 -2.76 -18.00 4.82
N ALA A 707 -2.37 -18.88 5.74
CA ALA A 707 -2.31 -20.32 5.55
C ALA A 707 -3.65 -20.89 5.05
N LYS A 708 -3.58 -21.85 4.12
CA LYS A 708 -4.76 -22.57 3.60
C LYS A 708 -4.43 -24.05 3.40
N LYS A 709 -5.29 -24.90 3.97
CA LYS A 709 -5.19 -26.37 3.95
C LYS A 709 -5.04 -26.99 2.55
N ASN A 710 -5.37 -26.25 1.49
CA ASN A 710 -5.23 -26.64 0.09
C ASN A 710 -4.15 -25.86 -0.70
N ARG A 711 -3.13 -25.26 -0.06
CA ARG A 711 -2.04 -24.54 -0.76
C ARG A 711 -0.65 -24.78 -0.17
N VAL A 712 0.26 -25.24 -1.02
CA VAL A 712 1.69 -25.43 -0.68
C VAL A 712 2.34 -24.09 -0.35
N GLY A 713 3.09 -24.04 0.74
CA GLY A 713 3.87 -22.88 1.19
C GLY A 713 3.07 -21.69 1.71
N SER A 714 1.74 -21.81 1.86
CA SER A 714 0.87 -20.70 2.30
C SER A 714 0.99 -20.34 3.79
N GLU A 715 1.65 -21.19 4.56
CA GLU A 715 2.05 -21.01 5.96
C GLU A 715 3.17 -19.97 6.18
N LEU A 716 3.58 -19.24 5.13
CA LEU A 716 4.69 -18.26 5.12
C LEU A 716 4.70 -17.30 6.33
N LYS A 717 3.56 -16.66 6.65
CA LYS A 717 3.47 -15.73 7.79
C LYS A 717 3.87 -16.47 9.09
N SER A 718 3.34 -17.67 9.31
CA SER A 718 3.53 -18.47 10.53
C SER A 718 4.90 -19.14 10.68
N MET A 719 5.82 -18.97 9.72
CA MET A 719 7.23 -19.34 9.90
C MET A 719 8.05 -18.22 10.57
N VAL A 720 7.48 -17.02 10.69
CA VAL A 720 8.01 -15.94 11.55
C VAL A 720 7.58 -16.25 12.98
N LYS A 721 8.57 -16.54 13.83
CA LYS A 721 8.44 -16.97 15.23
C LYS A 721 9.14 -15.95 16.13
N ALA A 722 8.48 -15.50 17.20
CA ALA A 722 9.09 -14.60 18.18
C ALA A 722 10.26 -15.30 18.90
N PRO A 723 11.35 -14.59 19.27
CA PRO A 723 12.44 -15.19 20.03
C PRO A 723 11.98 -15.62 21.43
N PRO A 724 12.67 -16.57 22.09
CA PRO A 724 12.35 -16.96 23.47
C PRO A 724 12.29 -15.76 24.43
N GLY A 725 11.19 -15.63 25.18
CA GLY A 725 10.92 -14.49 26.07
C GLY A 725 10.21 -13.30 25.40
N TYR A 726 9.79 -13.44 24.13
CA TYR A 726 9.00 -12.46 23.39
C TYR A 726 7.72 -13.06 22.81
N SER A 727 6.73 -12.19 22.63
CA SER A 727 5.47 -12.41 21.93
C SER A 727 5.26 -11.31 20.89
N PHE A 728 4.56 -11.62 19.79
CA PHE A 728 3.92 -10.60 18.98
C PHE A 728 2.67 -10.07 19.69
N VAL A 729 2.51 -8.75 19.73
CA VAL A 729 1.31 -8.07 20.21
C VAL A 729 0.81 -7.14 19.12
N GLY A 730 -0.48 -7.19 18.78
CA GLY A 730 -1.00 -6.33 17.72
C GLY A 730 -2.47 -6.54 17.39
N ALA A 731 -2.99 -5.79 16.42
CA ALA A 731 -4.39 -5.84 16.03
C ALA A 731 -4.62 -5.49 14.55
N ASP A 732 -5.83 -5.76 14.07
CA ASP A 732 -6.35 -5.37 12.77
C ASP A 732 -7.30 -4.18 12.95
N VAL A 733 -7.15 -3.09 12.18
CA VAL A 733 -8.00 -1.89 12.33
C VAL A 733 -9.35 -2.11 11.64
N ASP A 734 -10.31 -2.64 12.41
CA ASP A 734 -11.66 -2.98 11.93
C ASP A 734 -12.29 -1.90 11.02
N SER A 735 -12.39 -2.26 9.74
CA SER A 735 -13.01 -1.48 8.68
C SER A 735 -12.48 -0.03 8.53
N GLU A 736 -11.17 0.19 8.76
CA GLU A 736 -10.47 1.49 8.72
C GLU A 736 -11.00 2.43 7.62
N GLU A 737 -10.77 2.10 6.36
CA GLU A 737 -11.13 2.94 5.21
C GLU A 737 -12.64 3.23 5.10
N LEU A 738 -13.48 2.30 5.57
CA LEU A 738 -14.95 2.46 5.56
C LEU A 738 -15.42 3.42 6.66
N TRP A 739 -14.83 3.33 7.86
CA TRP A 739 -15.09 4.27 8.96
C TRP A 739 -14.58 5.67 8.63
N ILE A 740 -13.39 5.77 8.02
CA ILE A 740 -12.85 7.04 7.50
C ILE A 740 -13.81 7.65 6.45
N ALA A 741 -14.32 6.84 5.52
CA ALA A 741 -15.26 7.31 4.50
C ALA A 741 -16.63 7.71 5.08
N SER A 742 -17.12 7.02 6.11
CA SER A 742 -18.39 7.35 6.75
C SER A 742 -18.30 8.61 7.61
N LEU A 743 -17.21 8.79 8.36
CA LEU A 743 -16.90 10.00 9.14
C LEU A 743 -16.85 11.27 8.26
N VAL A 744 -16.27 11.19 7.06
CA VAL A 744 -16.29 12.29 6.07
C VAL A 744 -17.71 12.67 5.64
N GLY A 745 -18.67 11.73 5.70
CA GLY A 745 -20.08 12.01 5.52
C GLY A 745 -20.73 12.63 6.75
N ASP A 746 -20.54 12.02 7.92
CA ASP A 746 -21.12 12.43 9.22
C ASP A 746 -20.69 13.84 9.66
N ALA A 747 -19.49 14.28 9.27
CA ALA A 747 -19.00 15.65 9.40
C ALA A 747 -19.99 16.71 8.84
N THR A 748 -20.77 16.34 7.81
CA THR A 748 -21.80 17.21 7.21
C THR A 748 -22.95 17.54 8.18
N PHE A 749 -23.23 16.63 9.12
CA PHE A 749 -24.23 16.82 10.19
C PHE A 749 -23.57 17.23 11.53
N ARG A 750 -22.24 17.18 11.61
CA ARG A 750 -21.42 17.30 12.84
C ARG A 750 -21.88 16.32 13.93
N LEU A 751 -22.29 15.12 13.51
CA LEU A 751 -22.93 14.09 14.33
C LEU A 751 -22.58 12.68 13.80
N HIS A 752 -21.94 11.86 14.64
CA HIS A 752 -21.64 10.45 14.31
C HIS A 752 -22.92 9.64 14.06
N GLY A 753 -22.94 8.88 12.97
CA GLY A 753 -24.09 8.12 12.52
C GLY A 753 -25.21 8.93 11.84
N GLY A 754 -25.05 10.25 11.67
CA GLY A 754 -26.07 11.11 11.05
C GLY A 754 -26.37 10.77 9.59
N ASN A 755 -25.38 10.22 8.88
CA ASN A 755 -25.48 9.70 7.52
C ASN A 755 -25.77 8.19 7.53
N ALA A 756 -26.53 7.69 6.54
CA ALA A 756 -26.93 6.28 6.50
C ALA A 756 -25.74 5.30 6.49
N ILE A 757 -24.65 5.62 5.77
CA ILE A 757 -23.42 4.80 5.82
C ILE A 757 -22.67 4.90 7.16
N GLY A 758 -22.75 6.04 7.88
CA GLY A 758 -22.26 6.16 9.26
C GLY A 758 -22.99 5.19 10.18
N PHE A 759 -24.32 5.29 10.19
CA PHE A 759 -25.19 4.39 10.97
C PHE A 759 -24.97 2.91 10.62
N MET A 760 -24.93 2.55 9.33
CA MET A 760 -24.68 1.16 8.88
C MET A 760 -23.27 0.63 9.19
N THR A 761 -22.33 1.49 9.60
CA THR A 761 -20.95 1.11 9.97
C THR A 761 -20.76 1.07 11.50
N LEU A 762 -21.51 1.88 12.26
CA LEU A 762 -21.42 1.97 13.72
C LEU A 762 -22.44 1.08 14.45
N GLU A 763 -23.69 1.05 13.97
CA GLU A 763 -24.85 0.36 14.58
C GLU A 763 -25.37 -0.82 13.72
N GLY A 764 -24.78 -1.02 12.54
CA GLY A 764 -25.25 -1.97 11.54
C GLY A 764 -24.88 -3.42 11.86
N THR A 765 -25.84 -4.24 12.29
CA THR A 765 -25.61 -5.64 12.66
C THR A 765 -26.03 -6.63 11.58
N LYS A 766 -25.28 -7.74 11.50
CA LYS A 766 -25.57 -8.88 10.60
C LYS A 766 -26.92 -9.54 10.91
N ALA A 767 -27.31 -9.60 12.19
CA ALA A 767 -28.55 -10.24 12.62
C ALA A 767 -29.81 -9.46 12.18
N ALA A 768 -29.78 -8.12 12.30
CA ALA A 768 -30.87 -7.25 11.84
C ALA A 768 -30.85 -7.00 10.32
N GLY A 769 -29.82 -7.46 9.60
CA GLY A 769 -29.60 -7.17 8.18
C GLY A 769 -29.35 -5.69 7.89
N THR A 770 -29.03 -4.88 8.92
CA THR A 770 -28.79 -3.44 8.80
C THR A 770 -27.37 -3.12 8.35
N ASP A 771 -26.43 -4.05 8.49
CA ASP A 771 -25.05 -3.86 8.03
C ASP A 771 -24.93 -3.67 6.51
N LEU A 772 -23.94 -2.86 6.09
CA LEU A 772 -23.71 -2.45 4.70
C LEU A 772 -23.61 -3.64 3.72
N HIS A 773 -23.00 -4.76 4.14
CA HIS A 773 -22.83 -5.93 3.29
C HIS A 773 -24.11 -6.74 3.16
N SER A 774 -24.90 -6.89 4.23
CA SER A 774 -26.22 -7.56 4.16
C SER A 774 -27.21 -6.78 3.31
N ARG A 775 -27.27 -5.44 3.41
CA ARG A 775 -28.10 -4.62 2.53
C ARG A 775 -27.67 -4.71 1.07
N THR A 776 -26.37 -4.75 0.80
CA THR A 776 -25.85 -4.90 -0.57
C THR A 776 -26.14 -6.30 -1.14
N ALA A 777 -25.99 -7.35 -0.32
CA ALA A 777 -26.37 -8.72 -0.66
C ALA A 777 -27.85 -8.83 -1.03
N ALA A 778 -28.74 -8.22 -0.25
CA ALA A 778 -30.19 -8.20 -0.51
C ALA A 778 -30.57 -7.47 -1.82
N ILE A 779 -29.88 -6.38 -2.18
CA ILE A 779 -30.12 -5.64 -3.43
C ILE A 779 -29.63 -6.42 -4.66
N LEU A 780 -28.53 -7.17 -4.52
CA LEU A 780 -27.90 -7.92 -5.62
C LEU A 780 -28.37 -9.37 -5.76
N GLY A 781 -28.98 -9.96 -4.72
CA GLY A 781 -29.34 -11.39 -4.71
C GLY A 781 -28.13 -12.34 -4.59
N ILE A 782 -27.09 -11.93 -3.86
CA ILE A 782 -25.84 -12.71 -3.65
C ILE A 782 -25.55 -12.94 -2.16
N THR A 783 -24.50 -13.70 -1.81
CA THR A 783 -24.15 -13.90 -0.38
C THR A 783 -23.52 -12.65 0.23
N ARG A 784 -23.55 -12.54 1.56
CA ARG A 784 -22.88 -11.44 2.29
C ARG A 784 -21.37 -11.41 2.04
N ASN A 785 -20.73 -12.55 1.79
CA ASN A 785 -19.28 -12.62 1.55
C ASN A 785 -18.93 -12.10 0.15
N ASP A 786 -19.73 -12.44 -0.85
CA ASP A 786 -19.61 -11.88 -2.20
C ASP A 786 -19.88 -10.37 -2.19
N ALA A 787 -20.90 -9.94 -1.43
CA ALA A 787 -21.19 -8.53 -1.20
C ALA A 787 -20.10 -7.78 -0.40
N LYS A 788 -19.26 -8.47 0.39
CA LYS A 788 -18.04 -7.88 0.99
C LYS A 788 -17.05 -7.52 -0.12
N VAL A 789 -16.69 -8.50 -0.96
CA VAL A 789 -15.78 -8.28 -2.11
C VAL A 789 -16.33 -7.19 -3.05
N PHE A 790 -17.62 -7.21 -3.33
CA PHE A 790 -18.29 -6.23 -4.18
C PHE A 790 -18.23 -4.80 -3.61
N ASN A 791 -18.51 -4.62 -2.31
CA ASN A 791 -18.57 -3.28 -1.71
C ASN A 791 -17.24 -2.55 -1.71
N TYR A 792 -16.13 -3.23 -1.40
CA TYR A 792 -14.81 -2.62 -1.48
C TYR A 792 -14.53 -2.10 -2.91
N GLY A 793 -14.81 -2.91 -3.95
CA GLY A 793 -14.70 -2.45 -5.34
C GLY A 793 -15.63 -1.26 -5.67
N ARG A 794 -16.88 -1.29 -5.20
CA ARG A 794 -17.93 -0.29 -5.47
C ARG A 794 -17.62 1.09 -4.86
N ILE A 795 -17.08 1.11 -3.64
CA ILE A 795 -16.74 2.34 -2.91
C ILE A 795 -15.58 3.04 -3.61
N TYR A 796 -14.51 2.32 -3.95
CA TYR A 796 -13.31 2.83 -4.66
C TYR A 796 -13.52 3.12 -6.16
N GLY A 797 -14.67 3.70 -6.51
CA GLY A 797 -14.90 4.29 -7.83
C GLY A 797 -15.14 3.31 -8.98
N ALA A 798 -15.40 2.02 -8.72
CA ALA A 798 -15.84 1.12 -9.79
C ALA A 798 -17.12 1.63 -10.48
N GLY A 799 -17.22 1.38 -11.78
CA GLY A 799 -18.38 1.73 -12.60
C GLY A 799 -19.36 0.56 -12.78
N ILE A 800 -20.53 0.86 -13.35
CA ILE A 800 -21.60 -0.11 -13.65
C ILE A 800 -21.07 -1.33 -14.43
N LYS A 801 -20.16 -1.11 -15.41
CA LYS A 801 -19.56 -2.20 -16.21
C LYS A 801 -18.78 -3.22 -15.36
N PHE A 802 -17.92 -2.74 -14.45
CA PHE A 802 -17.13 -3.62 -13.57
C PHE A 802 -18.02 -4.34 -12.56
N ALA A 803 -18.96 -3.60 -11.94
CA ALA A 803 -19.99 -4.17 -11.09
C ALA A 803 -20.78 -5.29 -11.78
N GLY A 804 -21.14 -5.10 -13.06
CA GLY A 804 -21.81 -6.12 -13.84
C GLY A 804 -20.95 -7.35 -14.16
N GLN A 805 -19.68 -7.14 -14.51
CA GLN A 805 -18.72 -8.24 -14.71
C GLN A 805 -18.56 -9.07 -13.43
N LEU A 806 -18.41 -8.41 -12.28
CA LEU A 806 -18.26 -9.07 -10.98
C LEU A 806 -19.55 -9.78 -10.54
N LEU A 807 -20.72 -9.18 -10.75
CA LEU A 807 -22.01 -9.82 -10.43
C LEU A 807 -22.21 -11.13 -11.20
N ARG A 808 -21.79 -11.20 -12.47
CA ARG A 808 -21.82 -12.43 -13.28
C ARG A 808 -20.77 -13.47 -12.91
N GLN A 809 -19.71 -13.11 -12.19
CA GLN A 809 -18.80 -14.10 -11.60
C GLN A 809 -19.45 -14.81 -10.40
N PHE A 810 -20.31 -14.13 -9.65
CA PHE A 810 -21.07 -14.71 -8.54
C PHE A 810 -22.36 -15.43 -8.99
N ASN A 811 -23.06 -14.90 -10.00
CA ASN A 811 -24.24 -15.52 -10.58
C ASN A 811 -24.15 -15.56 -12.12
N PRO A 812 -23.60 -16.65 -12.69
CA PRO A 812 -23.42 -16.80 -14.15
C PRO A 812 -24.73 -16.88 -14.95
N ASN A 813 -25.89 -17.05 -14.31
CA ASN A 813 -27.19 -17.18 -14.98
C ASN A 813 -27.84 -15.83 -15.33
N LEU A 814 -27.31 -14.70 -14.83
CA LEU A 814 -27.85 -13.37 -15.11
C LEU A 814 -27.47 -12.88 -16.52
N SER A 815 -28.44 -12.45 -17.31
CA SER A 815 -28.18 -11.89 -18.64
C SER A 815 -27.38 -10.58 -18.59
N ASP A 816 -26.81 -10.18 -19.73
CA ASP A 816 -26.17 -8.88 -19.90
C ASP A 816 -27.09 -7.71 -19.49
N LYS A 817 -28.39 -7.83 -19.74
CA LYS A 817 -29.39 -6.80 -19.44
C LYS A 817 -29.72 -6.75 -17.95
N GLU A 818 -30.15 -7.87 -17.36
CA GLU A 818 -30.52 -7.95 -15.94
C GLU A 818 -29.35 -7.60 -15.01
N THR A 819 -28.14 -7.98 -15.42
CA THR A 819 -26.89 -7.60 -14.75
C THR A 819 -26.75 -6.08 -14.69
N ASN A 820 -26.88 -5.40 -15.83
CA ASN A 820 -26.71 -3.94 -15.91
C ASN A 820 -27.85 -3.21 -15.18
N GLU A 821 -29.08 -3.71 -15.25
CA GLU A 821 -30.24 -3.15 -14.52
C GLU A 821 -30.09 -3.32 -13.00
N THR A 822 -29.61 -4.47 -12.53
CA THR A 822 -29.38 -4.75 -11.10
C THR A 822 -28.20 -3.95 -10.56
N ALA A 823 -27.11 -3.83 -11.33
CA ALA A 823 -26.01 -2.93 -10.99
C ALA A 823 -26.46 -1.46 -10.96
N ALA A 824 -27.22 -0.99 -11.95
CA ALA A 824 -27.76 0.37 -11.97
C ALA A 824 -28.69 0.64 -10.78
N ARG A 825 -29.56 -0.33 -10.42
CA ARG A 825 -30.41 -0.25 -9.21
C ARG A 825 -29.58 -0.07 -7.94
N LEU A 826 -28.47 -0.80 -7.79
CA LEU A 826 -27.57 -0.65 -6.65
C LEU A 826 -26.86 0.71 -6.62
N TYR A 827 -26.37 1.22 -7.74
CA TYR A 827 -25.76 2.57 -7.78
C TYR A 827 -26.80 3.67 -7.49
N ALA A 828 -28.05 3.49 -7.96
CA ALA A 828 -29.15 4.42 -7.68
C ALA A 828 -29.59 4.41 -6.21
N SER A 829 -29.58 3.26 -5.52
CA SER A 829 -29.91 3.20 -4.08
C SER A 829 -28.76 3.62 -3.17
N THR A 830 -27.51 3.40 -3.58
CA THR A 830 -26.32 3.73 -2.77
C THR A 830 -25.81 5.14 -3.06
N LYS A 831 -25.29 5.41 -4.25
CA LYS A 831 -24.73 6.73 -4.62
C LYS A 831 -25.82 7.76 -4.90
N GLY A 832 -26.99 7.34 -5.37
CA GLY A 832 -28.12 8.22 -5.67
C GLY A 832 -28.13 8.74 -7.11
N THR A 833 -28.90 9.80 -7.35
CA THR A 833 -29.05 10.44 -8.67
C THR A 833 -28.16 11.68 -8.79
N LYS A 834 -27.24 11.72 -9.76
CA LYS A 834 -26.42 12.91 -10.00
C LYS A 834 -27.22 14.01 -10.70
N THR A 835 -27.26 15.18 -10.09
CA THR A 835 -28.20 16.27 -10.35
C THR A 835 -27.45 17.59 -10.50
N THR A 836 -27.82 18.44 -11.48
CA THR A 836 -27.18 19.75 -11.70
C THR A 836 -28.21 20.87 -11.55
N ARG A 837 -28.09 21.68 -10.48
CA ARG A 837 -28.97 22.84 -10.20
C ARG A 837 -28.14 24.00 -9.63
N SER A 838 -27.77 24.96 -10.49
CA SER A 838 -26.90 26.12 -10.15
C SER A 838 -27.38 27.01 -9.00
N VAL A 839 -28.67 26.93 -8.64
CA VAL A 839 -29.30 27.64 -7.51
C VAL A 839 -28.90 27.04 -6.15
N LEU A 840 -28.51 25.76 -6.12
CA LEU A 840 -28.15 25.01 -4.92
C LEU A 840 -26.64 24.75 -4.84
N SER A 841 -26.02 24.34 -5.95
CA SER A 841 -24.56 24.20 -6.04
C SER A 841 -24.06 24.55 -7.45
N LYS A 842 -22.84 25.11 -7.51
CA LYS A 842 -22.11 25.40 -8.75
C LYS A 842 -21.69 24.11 -9.49
N ARG A 843 -21.64 22.98 -8.77
CA ARG A 843 -21.18 21.68 -9.28
C ARG A 843 -22.36 20.68 -9.31
N PRO A 844 -22.35 19.66 -10.19
CA PRO A 844 -23.29 18.55 -10.09
C PRO A 844 -23.11 17.80 -8.77
N PHE A 845 -24.21 17.37 -8.13
CA PHE A 845 -24.20 16.69 -6.84
C PHE A 845 -25.13 15.46 -6.84
N TRP A 846 -24.81 14.47 -6.02
CA TRP A 846 -25.59 13.27 -5.79
C TRP A 846 -26.73 13.51 -4.79
N ARG A 847 -27.88 12.85 -4.98
CA ARG A 847 -29.01 12.91 -4.05
C ARG A 847 -29.81 11.62 -3.95
N GLY A 848 -30.42 11.37 -2.79
CA GLY A 848 -31.41 10.32 -2.56
C GLY A 848 -30.88 8.89 -2.35
N GLY A 849 -29.56 8.70 -2.26
CA GLY A 849 -28.93 7.41 -1.94
C GLY A 849 -28.25 7.41 -0.57
N THR A 850 -28.02 6.22 0.00
CA THR A 850 -27.44 6.01 1.34
C THR A 850 -26.00 6.54 1.51
N GLU A 851 -25.35 6.94 0.43
CA GLU A 851 -23.95 7.39 0.38
C GLU A 851 -23.79 8.74 -0.34
N SER A 852 -24.89 9.40 -0.75
CA SER A 852 -24.83 10.63 -1.54
C SER A 852 -23.99 11.72 -0.87
N PHE A 853 -24.09 11.88 0.45
CA PHE A 853 -23.28 12.83 1.23
C PHE A 853 -21.77 12.53 1.14
N VAL A 854 -21.37 11.26 1.28
CA VAL A 854 -19.95 10.84 1.17
C VAL A 854 -19.43 11.11 -0.24
N PHE A 855 -20.17 10.74 -1.29
CA PHE A 855 -19.72 10.99 -2.66
C PHE A 855 -19.69 12.48 -3.02
N ASN A 856 -20.57 13.31 -2.45
CA ASN A 856 -20.49 14.76 -2.59
C ASN A 856 -19.26 15.34 -1.91
N LYS A 857 -18.96 14.95 -0.67
CA LYS A 857 -17.75 15.40 0.03
C LYS A 857 -16.47 14.90 -0.63
N LEU A 858 -16.40 13.63 -1.04
CA LEU A 858 -15.24 13.09 -1.76
C LEU A 858 -15.03 13.73 -3.14
N GLU A 859 -16.09 14.08 -3.87
CA GLU A 859 -15.95 14.90 -5.09
C GLU A 859 -15.57 16.36 -4.80
N GLU A 860 -15.95 16.92 -3.65
CA GLU A 860 -15.51 18.25 -3.19
C GLU A 860 -14.01 18.27 -2.90
N PHE A 861 -13.51 17.31 -2.11
CA PHE A 861 -12.08 17.01 -1.89
C PHE A 861 -11.33 16.83 -3.21
N ALA A 862 -11.78 15.87 -4.04
CA ALA A 862 -11.09 15.52 -5.27
C ALA A 862 -11.16 16.63 -6.34
N ALA A 863 -12.00 17.64 -6.17
CA ALA A 863 -12.04 18.83 -7.03
C ALA A 863 -11.22 20.02 -6.51
N GLN A 864 -10.59 19.93 -5.32
CA GLN A 864 -9.57 20.90 -4.90
C GLN A 864 -8.40 20.96 -5.89
N GLU A 865 -7.64 22.07 -5.86
CA GLU A 865 -6.44 22.21 -6.69
C GLU A 865 -5.30 21.30 -6.22
N ARG A 866 -4.93 21.43 -4.94
CA ARG A 866 -4.01 20.56 -4.19
C ARG A 866 -4.79 19.86 -3.07
N PRO A 867 -5.49 18.73 -3.38
CA PRO A 867 -6.11 17.88 -2.37
C PRO A 867 -5.16 17.53 -1.22
N ARG A 868 -5.71 17.48 -0.01
CA ARG A 868 -5.01 17.07 1.22
C ARG A 868 -5.83 16.05 1.98
N THR A 869 -5.18 15.15 2.72
CA THR A 869 -5.85 14.33 3.74
C THR A 869 -6.42 15.23 4.83
N PHE A 870 -7.55 14.84 5.43
CA PHE A 870 -8.22 15.74 6.37
C PHE A 870 -7.59 15.77 7.76
N VAL A 871 -6.89 14.70 8.14
CA VAL A 871 -6.29 14.57 9.48
C VAL A 871 -4.91 15.20 9.54
N LEU A 872 -3.90 14.76 8.77
CA LEU A 872 -2.54 15.33 8.83
C LEU A 872 -2.27 16.41 7.76
N GLY A 873 -3.23 16.69 6.87
CA GLY A 873 -3.07 17.72 5.84
C GLY A 873 -2.07 17.34 4.74
N ALA A 874 -1.73 16.06 4.60
CA ALA A 874 -0.77 15.55 3.63
C ALA A 874 -1.32 15.69 2.20
N GLY A 875 -0.56 16.31 1.30
CA GLY A 875 -0.95 16.63 -0.05
C GLY A 875 -0.81 15.46 -1.03
N ILE A 876 -1.58 15.53 -2.12
CA ILE A 876 -1.41 14.62 -3.26
C ILE A 876 -0.19 15.01 -4.11
N THR A 877 0.47 14.01 -4.71
CA THR A 877 1.53 14.15 -5.73
C THR A 877 1.20 15.22 -6.78
N GLU A 878 2.22 15.98 -7.21
CA GLU A 878 2.10 16.99 -8.26
C GLU A 878 1.42 16.44 -9.53
N ALA A 879 1.73 15.19 -9.88
CA ALA A 879 1.19 14.49 -11.04
C ALA A 879 -0.34 14.29 -11.02
N LEU A 880 -1.02 14.59 -9.91
CA LEU A 880 -2.47 14.55 -9.74
C LEU A 880 -3.05 15.85 -9.14
N MET A 881 -2.31 16.96 -9.16
CA MET A 881 -2.85 18.29 -8.88
C MET A 881 -3.70 18.78 -10.06
N ARG A 882 -4.80 19.51 -9.76
CA ARG A 882 -5.82 19.88 -10.75
C ARG A 882 -5.28 20.72 -11.92
N ARG A 883 -4.19 21.47 -11.71
CA ARG A 883 -3.52 22.31 -12.72
C ARG A 883 -2.76 21.55 -13.80
N PHE A 884 -2.45 20.26 -13.58
CA PHE A 884 -1.66 19.43 -14.51
C PHE A 884 -2.47 18.28 -15.15
N ILE A 885 -3.77 18.22 -14.88
CA ILE A 885 -4.67 17.17 -15.40
C ILE A 885 -5.90 17.81 -16.05
N ASN A 886 -6.43 17.17 -17.09
CA ASN A 886 -7.63 17.63 -17.77
C ASN A 886 -8.84 17.66 -16.81
N GLN A 887 -9.85 18.49 -17.11
CA GLN A 887 -10.87 18.95 -16.15
C GLN A 887 -11.68 17.84 -15.43
N ASN A 888 -11.72 16.61 -15.96
CA ASN A 888 -12.31 15.41 -15.33
C ASN A 888 -11.32 14.22 -15.21
N GLY A 889 -10.03 14.43 -15.49
CA GLY A 889 -9.00 13.39 -15.50
C GLY A 889 -8.76 12.79 -14.11
N PHE A 890 -8.59 11.48 -14.05
CA PHE A 890 -8.22 10.71 -12.85
C PHE A 890 -9.09 10.96 -11.59
N LEU A 891 -10.32 11.47 -11.73
CA LEU A 891 -11.19 11.84 -10.59
C LEU A 891 -11.40 10.67 -9.62
N THR A 892 -11.61 9.45 -10.13
CA THR A 892 -11.73 8.23 -9.32
C THR A 892 -10.44 7.92 -8.56
N SER A 893 -9.27 8.09 -9.16
CA SER A 893 -7.98 7.92 -8.46
C SER A 893 -7.80 8.96 -7.35
N ARG A 894 -8.25 10.20 -7.56
CA ARG A 894 -8.17 11.29 -6.56
C ARG A 894 -9.14 11.09 -5.40
N ILE A 895 -10.34 10.54 -5.66
CA ILE A 895 -11.30 10.10 -4.63
C ILE A 895 -10.72 8.96 -3.79
N ASN A 896 -10.22 7.90 -4.45
CA ASN A 896 -9.65 6.74 -3.76
C ASN A 896 -8.42 7.13 -2.93
N TRP A 897 -7.60 8.06 -3.45
CA TRP A 897 -6.43 8.59 -2.76
C TRP A 897 -6.79 9.29 -1.44
N ALA A 898 -7.90 10.06 -1.40
CA ALA A 898 -8.30 10.79 -0.20
C ALA A 898 -8.61 9.85 0.99
N ILE A 899 -9.24 8.71 0.74
CA ILE A 899 -9.50 7.68 1.77
C ILE A 899 -8.20 6.93 2.09
N GLN A 900 -7.56 6.31 1.09
CA GLN A 900 -6.39 5.44 1.29
C GLN A 900 -5.19 6.14 1.92
N SER A 901 -4.98 7.42 1.59
CA SER A 901 -3.92 8.21 2.23
C SER A 901 -4.33 8.72 3.61
N SER A 902 -5.63 8.86 3.91
CA SER A 902 -6.07 9.10 5.29
C SER A 902 -5.90 7.85 6.16
N GLY A 903 -6.02 6.62 5.62
CA GLY A 903 -5.60 5.41 6.34
C GLY A 903 -4.10 5.40 6.71
N VAL A 904 -3.24 5.91 5.82
CA VAL A 904 -1.81 6.09 6.16
C VAL A 904 -1.60 7.12 7.28
N ASP A 905 -2.41 8.17 7.35
CA ASP A 905 -2.39 9.10 8.49
C ASP A 905 -2.78 8.41 9.81
N TYR A 906 -3.73 7.47 9.78
CA TYR A 906 -4.12 6.64 10.92
C TYR A 906 -2.95 5.78 11.42
N LEU A 907 -2.30 5.05 10.51
CA LEU A 907 -1.14 4.21 10.83
C LEU A 907 0.02 5.04 11.44
N HIS A 908 0.31 6.21 10.89
CA HIS A 908 1.36 7.08 11.42
C HIS A 908 1.04 7.59 12.84
N LEU A 909 -0.22 7.95 13.11
CA LEU A 909 -0.67 8.38 14.44
C LEU A 909 -0.55 7.24 15.46
N LEU A 910 -0.99 6.04 15.08
CA LEU A 910 -0.93 4.85 15.94
C LEU A 910 0.53 4.50 16.31
N ILE A 911 1.46 4.60 15.36
CA ILE A 911 2.91 4.40 15.59
C ILE A 911 3.47 5.46 16.54
N VAL A 912 3.17 6.75 16.35
CA VAL A 912 3.68 7.84 17.20
C VAL A 912 3.11 7.78 18.62
N ALA A 913 1.83 7.43 18.78
CA ALA A 913 1.24 7.20 20.10
C ALA A 913 1.90 6.02 20.81
N MET A 914 2.18 4.91 20.10
CA MET A 914 2.87 3.76 20.67
C MET A 914 4.32 4.07 21.08
N ASP A 915 5.11 4.78 20.26
CA ASP A 915 6.48 5.19 20.61
C ASP A 915 6.51 6.13 21.83
N TYR A 916 5.53 7.02 22.00
CA TYR A 916 5.38 7.79 23.23
C TYR A 916 5.03 6.90 24.43
N LEU A 917 4.04 6.02 24.31
CA LEU A 917 3.56 5.18 25.40
C LEU A 917 4.63 4.18 25.87
N THR A 918 5.40 3.58 24.96
CA THR A 918 6.49 2.66 25.32
C THR A 918 7.61 3.40 26.05
N ARG A 919 8.00 4.59 25.59
CA ARG A 919 9.01 5.44 26.26
C ARG A 919 8.51 6.05 27.57
N ARG A 920 7.20 6.34 27.71
CA ARG A 920 6.59 6.86 28.94
C ARG A 920 6.50 5.81 30.04
N PHE A 921 6.25 4.54 29.70
CA PHE A 921 5.98 3.48 30.66
C PHE A 921 7.09 2.41 30.74
N ASN A 922 8.22 2.61 30.05
CA ASN A 922 9.31 1.63 29.91
C ASN A 922 8.76 0.27 29.46
N ILE A 923 8.06 0.25 28.32
CA ILE A 923 7.54 -0.99 27.71
C ILE A 923 8.54 -1.45 26.63
N GLU A 924 9.09 -2.64 26.77
CA GLU A 924 10.05 -3.21 25.82
C GLU A 924 9.36 -3.78 24.58
N ALA A 925 9.04 -2.90 23.63
CA ALA A 925 8.41 -3.21 22.35
C ALA A 925 9.13 -2.58 21.14
N ARG A 926 9.22 -3.31 20.02
CA ARG A 926 9.68 -2.83 18.70
C ARG A 926 8.62 -3.12 17.64
N LEU A 927 8.44 -2.22 16.67
CA LEU A 927 7.56 -2.48 15.52
C LEU A 927 8.14 -3.62 14.66
N ALA A 928 7.42 -4.73 14.56
CA ALA A 928 7.85 -5.88 13.76
C ALA A 928 7.46 -5.68 12.30
N ILE A 929 6.16 -5.52 12.02
CA ILE A 929 5.63 -5.26 10.67
C ILE A 929 4.24 -4.60 10.71
N THR A 930 3.93 -3.87 9.64
CA THR A 930 2.59 -3.35 9.29
C THR A 930 2.13 -3.99 7.99
N VAL A 931 0.94 -4.61 7.94
CA VAL A 931 0.40 -5.27 6.73
C VAL A 931 -1.03 -4.80 6.47
N HIS A 932 -1.18 -3.85 5.55
CA HIS A 932 -2.44 -3.16 5.28
C HIS A 932 -2.97 -2.43 6.53
N ASP A 933 -4.03 -2.94 7.13
CA ASP A 933 -4.71 -2.54 8.37
C ASP A 933 -4.20 -3.32 9.61
N GLU A 934 -3.39 -4.37 9.44
CA GLU A 934 -2.75 -5.14 10.53
C GLU A 934 -1.47 -4.42 11.03
N ILE A 935 -1.34 -4.18 12.35
CA ILE A 935 -0.10 -3.73 13.00
C ILE A 935 0.37 -4.75 14.03
N ARG A 936 1.65 -5.15 14.00
CA ARG A 936 2.24 -6.10 14.96
C ARG A 936 3.57 -5.58 15.51
N TYR A 937 3.69 -5.59 16.84
CA TYR A 937 4.92 -5.29 17.60
C TYR A 937 5.52 -6.58 18.14
N LEU A 938 6.84 -6.67 18.21
CA LEU A 938 7.56 -7.66 19.00
C LEU A 938 7.76 -7.09 20.41
N VAL A 939 7.28 -7.79 21.44
CA VAL A 939 7.23 -7.32 22.83
C VAL A 939 7.76 -8.40 23.77
N LYS A 940 8.46 -8.03 24.85
CA LYS A 940 8.84 -9.02 25.89
C LYS A 940 7.61 -9.56 26.62
N ASP A 941 7.66 -10.83 27.01
CA ASP A 941 6.48 -11.53 27.58
C ASP A 941 5.94 -10.91 28.88
N HIS A 942 6.80 -10.28 29.68
CA HIS A 942 6.39 -9.58 30.91
C HIS A 942 5.58 -8.28 30.64
N ASP A 943 5.67 -7.77 29.42
CA ASP A 943 5.06 -6.50 28.99
C ASP A 943 3.87 -6.69 28.04
N LYS A 944 3.56 -7.93 27.62
CA LYS A 944 2.59 -8.20 26.55
C LYS A 944 1.21 -7.58 26.78
N TYR A 945 0.68 -7.63 28.00
CA TYR A 945 -0.62 -7.02 28.35
C TYR A 945 -0.53 -5.48 28.53
N ARG A 946 0.63 -4.95 28.96
CA ARG A 946 0.89 -3.51 29.05
C ARG A 946 0.97 -2.88 27.66
N ALA A 947 1.64 -3.55 26.72
CA ALA A 947 1.68 -3.17 25.31
C ALA A 947 0.30 -3.26 24.63
N ALA A 948 -0.51 -4.27 24.96
CA ALA A 948 -1.89 -4.35 24.50
C ALA A 948 -2.73 -3.17 25.01
N MET A 949 -2.60 -2.79 26.29
CA MET A 949 -3.31 -1.62 26.85
C MET A 949 -2.84 -0.31 26.19
N ALA A 950 -1.53 -0.15 25.97
CA ALA A 950 -0.99 0.98 25.22
C ALA A 950 -1.58 1.05 23.79
N LEU A 951 -1.75 -0.09 23.13
CA LEU A 951 -2.31 -0.15 21.77
C LEU A 951 -3.81 0.20 21.73
N GLN A 952 -4.61 -0.19 22.73
CA GLN A 952 -5.99 0.30 22.87
C GLN A 952 -6.05 1.83 23.06
N VAL A 953 -5.20 2.39 23.93
CA VAL A 953 -5.10 3.84 24.17
C VAL A 953 -4.67 4.59 22.91
N ALA A 954 -3.67 4.07 22.19
CA ALA A 954 -3.19 4.65 20.93
C ALA A 954 -4.30 4.69 19.85
N ASN A 955 -5.13 3.65 19.77
CA ASN A 955 -6.30 3.60 18.88
C ASN A 955 -7.38 4.60 19.27
N LEU A 956 -7.72 4.67 20.56
CA LEU A 956 -8.67 5.64 21.12
C LEU A 956 -8.26 7.09 20.78
N TRP A 957 -7.01 7.46 21.06
CA TRP A 957 -6.48 8.79 20.71
C TRP A 957 -6.49 9.04 19.20
N THR A 958 -6.06 8.07 18.40
CA THR A 958 -6.05 8.19 16.93
C THR A 958 -7.46 8.46 16.40
N ARG A 959 -8.47 7.69 16.83
CA ARG A 959 -9.86 7.89 16.40
C ARG A 959 -10.47 9.19 16.92
N ALA A 960 -10.12 9.62 18.14
CA ALA A 960 -10.52 10.92 18.66
C ALA A 960 -9.92 12.08 17.85
N MET A 961 -8.66 11.98 17.39
CA MET A 961 -8.05 12.98 16.50
C MET A 961 -8.76 13.04 15.15
N PHE A 962 -9.11 11.90 14.56
CA PHE A 962 -9.91 11.82 13.34
C PHE A 962 -11.27 12.51 13.50
N ALA A 963 -12.00 12.21 14.57
CA ALA A 963 -13.29 12.82 14.87
C ALA A 963 -13.19 14.35 15.06
N GLN A 964 -12.19 14.81 15.83
CA GLN A 964 -11.94 16.22 16.05
C GLN A 964 -11.57 16.97 14.75
N GLN A 965 -10.74 16.41 13.88
CA GLN A 965 -10.41 16.99 12.56
C GLN A 965 -11.58 16.89 11.56
N ALA A 966 -12.58 16.05 11.83
CA ALA A 966 -13.86 16.01 11.13
C ALA A 966 -14.91 16.98 11.71
N GLY A 967 -14.57 17.76 12.76
CA GLY A 967 -15.45 18.73 13.40
C GLY A 967 -16.40 18.16 14.46
N ILE A 968 -16.11 16.97 15.01
CA ILE A 968 -16.94 16.28 16.00
C ILE A 968 -16.10 15.96 17.25
N ASN A 969 -16.28 16.70 18.35
CA ASN A 969 -15.54 16.49 19.61
C ASN A 969 -16.18 15.39 20.48
N ASP A 970 -16.41 14.22 19.91
CA ASP A 970 -16.91 13.03 20.62
C ASP A 970 -16.54 11.78 19.81
N LEU A 971 -16.77 10.58 20.35
CA LEU A 971 -16.46 9.33 19.64
C LEU A 971 -17.46 8.19 20.01
N PRO A 972 -17.93 7.36 19.05
CA PRO A 972 -18.75 6.19 19.33
C PRO A 972 -17.99 5.11 20.11
N GLN A 973 -18.64 4.47 21.10
CA GLN A 973 -18.01 3.39 21.88
C GLN A 973 -17.66 2.18 20.98
N ALA A 974 -18.58 1.79 20.08
CA ALA A 974 -18.47 0.62 19.21
C ALA A 974 -17.26 0.65 18.24
N CYS A 975 -16.60 1.80 18.08
CA CYS A 975 -15.39 1.92 17.26
C CYS A 975 -14.15 2.43 18.02
N ALA A 976 -14.28 2.83 19.29
CA ALA A 976 -13.20 3.46 20.06
C ALA A 976 -12.03 2.51 20.38
N TYR A 977 -12.31 1.21 20.48
CA TYR A 977 -11.38 0.16 20.84
C TYR A 977 -11.23 -0.85 19.69
N PHE A 978 -10.14 -1.61 19.67
CA PHE A 978 -10.04 -2.80 18.83
C PHE A 978 -11.03 -3.87 19.31
N SER A 979 -11.62 -4.61 18.37
CA SER A 979 -12.48 -5.77 18.66
C SER A 979 -11.74 -6.82 19.49
N ALA A 980 -10.49 -7.10 19.14
CA ALA A 980 -9.53 -7.79 19.99
C ALA A 980 -8.09 -7.34 19.69
N ILE A 981 -7.18 -7.57 20.64
CA ILE A 981 -5.73 -7.53 20.44
C ILE A 981 -5.20 -8.95 20.55
N ASP A 982 -4.47 -9.37 19.53
CA ASP A 982 -3.82 -10.67 19.46
C ASP A 982 -2.46 -10.64 20.16
N ILE A 983 -2.17 -11.70 20.90
CA ILE A 983 -0.90 -11.97 21.57
C ILE A 983 -0.48 -13.40 21.24
N ASP A 984 0.61 -13.56 20.49
CA ASP A 984 0.99 -14.84 19.87
C ASP A 984 2.52 -14.96 19.73
N HIS A 985 3.08 -16.16 19.87
CA HIS A 985 4.50 -16.38 19.55
C HIS A 985 4.73 -16.54 18.03
N VAL A 986 3.68 -16.63 17.22
CA VAL A 986 3.73 -16.85 15.77
C VAL A 986 2.95 -15.77 15.02
N LEU A 987 3.52 -15.27 13.91
CA LEU A 987 2.83 -14.27 13.08
C LEU A 987 1.72 -14.93 12.24
N ARG A 988 0.45 -14.78 12.65
CA ARG A 988 -0.74 -15.15 11.86
C ARG A 988 -1.82 -14.05 11.94
N LYS A 989 -2.90 -14.20 11.17
CA LYS A 989 -4.01 -13.22 11.18
C LYS A 989 -4.92 -13.42 12.39
N GLU A 990 -5.48 -14.62 12.53
CA GLU A 990 -6.36 -15.03 13.63
C GLU A 990 -5.58 -16.06 14.48
N VAL A 991 -5.51 -15.88 15.80
CA VAL A 991 -4.62 -16.66 16.69
C VAL A 991 -5.04 -18.12 16.90
N ASP A 992 -6.27 -18.47 16.52
CA ASP A 992 -6.83 -19.82 16.58
C ASP A 992 -6.54 -20.64 15.31
N MET A 993 -5.98 -20.02 14.25
CA MET A 993 -5.63 -20.73 13.02
C MET A 993 -4.54 -21.77 13.28
N ASP A 994 -4.89 -23.05 13.09
CA ASP A 994 -3.96 -24.19 13.18
C ASP A 994 -2.79 -24.14 12.18
N CYS A 995 -2.87 -23.27 11.17
CA CYS A 995 -1.88 -23.07 10.10
C CYS A 995 -1.50 -24.33 9.30
N VAL A 996 -2.32 -25.38 9.33
CA VAL A 996 -2.04 -26.63 8.62
C VAL A 996 -2.16 -26.45 7.10
N THR A 997 -1.18 -26.95 6.34
CA THR A 997 -1.11 -26.93 4.88
C THR A 997 -0.52 -28.24 4.33
N PRO A 998 -0.44 -28.46 3.00
CA PRO A 998 0.19 -29.67 2.45
C PRO A 998 1.68 -29.81 2.83
N SER A 999 2.39 -28.70 3.02
CA SER A 999 3.82 -28.64 3.33
C SER A 999 4.13 -28.48 4.83
N HIS A 1000 3.16 -28.01 5.63
CA HIS A 1000 3.26 -27.94 7.09
C HIS A 1000 2.06 -28.66 7.74
N LYS A 1001 2.26 -29.90 8.18
CA LYS A 1001 1.19 -30.81 8.61
C LYS A 1001 0.90 -30.77 10.12
N GLU A 1002 1.78 -30.14 10.89
CA GLU A 1002 1.68 -30.03 12.34
C GLU A 1002 0.85 -28.79 12.72
N PRO A 1003 -0.11 -28.89 13.67
CA PRO A 1003 -0.95 -27.76 14.05
C PRO A 1003 -0.22 -26.84 15.04
N ILE A 1004 -0.19 -25.55 14.74
CA ILE A 1004 0.40 -24.54 15.64
C ILE A 1004 -0.59 -24.21 16.76
N ALA A 1005 -0.19 -24.42 18.03
CA ALA A 1005 -1.00 -24.13 19.21
C ALA A 1005 -1.53 -22.68 19.21
N PRO A 1006 -2.76 -22.41 19.70
CA PRO A 1006 -3.39 -21.09 19.59
C PRO A 1006 -2.79 -20.05 20.55
N GLY A 1007 -2.83 -18.78 20.14
CA GLY A 1007 -2.46 -17.62 20.99
C GLY A 1007 -3.61 -17.09 21.85
N GLU A 1008 -3.37 -15.98 22.56
CA GLU A 1008 -4.42 -15.21 23.23
C GLU A 1008 -4.98 -14.14 22.26
N SER A 1009 -6.30 -13.92 22.26
CA SER A 1009 -6.91 -12.74 21.63
C SER A 1009 -7.86 -12.10 22.64
N LEU A 1010 -7.66 -10.82 22.93
CA LEU A 1010 -8.26 -10.13 24.09
C LEU A 1010 -9.05 -8.90 23.64
N ASP A 1011 -10.36 -8.90 23.90
CA ASP A 1011 -11.16 -7.67 23.87
C ASP A 1011 -10.78 -6.73 25.03
N ILE A 1012 -11.26 -5.48 24.97
CA ILE A 1012 -10.98 -4.45 25.99
C ILE A 1012 -11.45 -4.85 27.41
N ASN A 1013 -12.56 -5.57 27.56
CA ASN A 1013 -13.05 -6.01 28.87
C ASN A 1013 -12.20 -7.16 29.43
N ALA A 1014 -11.84 -8.13 28.58
CA ALA A 1014 -10.91 -9.21 28.93
C ALA A 1014 -9.52 -8.66 29.32
N LEU A 1015 -9.07 -7.59 28.66
CA LEU A 1015 -7.82 -6.90 28.98
C LEU A 1015 -7.90 -6.10 30.29
N LEU A 1016 -9.00 -5.38 30.55
CA LEU A 1016 -9.24 -4.70 31.84
C LEU A 1016 -9.30 -5.70 33.01
N ALA A 1017 -9.80 -6.92 32.76
CA ALA A 1017 -9.84 -8.01 33.73
C ALA A 1017 -8.46 -8.66 34.04
N LYS A 1018 -7.39 -8.33 33.28
CA LYS A 1018 -5.99 -8.67 33.66
C LYS A 1018 -5.47 -7.81 34.82
N GLY A 1019 -6.21 -6.78 35.24
CA GLY A 1019 -5.91 -6.01 36.45
C GLY A 1019 -4.53 -5.35 36.42
N ALA A 1020 -3.70 -5.67 37.42
CA ALA A 1020 -2.36 -5.10 37.56
C ALA A 1020 -1.43 -5.39 36.35
N GLU A 1021 -1.59 -6.53 35.67
CA GLU A 1021 -0.69 -6.92 34.56
C GLU A 1021 -0.87 -6.07 33.30
N ALA A 1022 -2.06 -5.49 33.09
CA ALA A 1022 -2.34 -4.57 31.98
C ALA A 1022 -2.15 -3.08 32.34
N ARG A 1023 -1.72 -2.77 33.58
CA ARG A 1023 -1.74 -1.39 34.11
C ARG A 1023 -0.64 -0.51 33.50
N LEU A 1024 -1.04 0.59 32.88
CA LEU A 1024 -0.17 1.70 32.52
C LEU A 1024 0.05 2.62 33.74
N ASP A 1025 0.83 2.14 34.71
CA ASP A 1025 0.98 2.81 36.01
C ASP A 1025 1.70 4.17 35.89
N PRO A 1026 1.04 5.31 36.22
CA PRO A 1026 1.65 6.64 36.10
C PRO A 1026 2.86 6.88 37.00
N SER A 1027 3.03 6.09 38.08
CA SER A 1027 4.15 6.21 39.01
C SER A 1027 5.48 5.69 38.48
N ILE A 1028 5.46 4.95 37.35
CA ILE A 1028 6.68 4.52 36.66
C ILE A 1028 7.42 5.75 36.15
N VAL A 1029 8.69 5.87 36.53
CA VAL A 1029 9.60 6.91 36.04
C VAL A 1029 10.20 6.44 34.71
N PRO A 1030 10.09 7.22 33.61
CA PRO A 1030 10.72 6.90 32.34
C PRO A 1030 12.25 6.75 32.46
N ASP A 1031 12.83 5.84 31.67
CA ASP A 1031 14.29 5.74 31.47
C ASP A 1031 14.87 7.11 31.07
N PRO A 1032 15.77 7.73 31.87
CA PRO A 1032 16.30 9.06 31.58
C PRO A 1032 17.00 9.22 30.22
N SER A 1033 17.49 8.12 29.63
CA SER A 1033 18.11 8.14 28.30
C SER A 1033 17.09 8.23 27.16
N HIS A 1034 15.84 7.79 27.39
CA HIS A 1034 14.80 7.66 26.36
C HIS A 1034 13.49 8.39 26.69
N ALA A 1035 13.37 8.98 27.87
CA ALA A 1035 12.21 9.71 28.37
C ALA A 1035 11.67 10.76 27.36
N PRO A 1036 10.34 10.85 27.15
CA PRO A 1036 9.73 11.90 26.33
C PRO A 1036 10.01 13.31 26.88
N LYS A 1037 10.45 14.22 26.01
CA LYS A 1037 10.89 15.60 26.30
C LYS A 1037 9.91 16.60 25.70
N LEU A 1038 8.68 16.60 26.25
CA LEU A 1038 7.55 17.38 25.71
C LEU A 1038 7.52 18.84 26.19
N ASP A 1039 8.33 19.18 27.20
CA ASP A 1039 8.47 20.54 27.72
C ASP A 1039 9.05 21.50 26.67
N GLY A 1040 8.45 22.69 26.55
CA GLY A 1040 8.90 23.73 25.64
C GLY A 1040 8.54 23.54 24.16
N ILE A 1041 7.91 22.43 23.77
CA ILE A 1041 7.41 22.25 22.40
C ILE A 1041 6.25 23.23 22.15
N ALA A 1042 6.49 24.24 21.32
CA ALA A 1042 5.50 25.23 20.93
C ALA A 1042 4.51 24.64 19.92
N TYR A 1043 3.21 24.83 20.17
CA TYR A 1043 2.13 24.45 19.25
C TYR A 1043 1.38 25.69 18.75
N SER A 1044 1.12 25.73 17.44
CA SER A 1044 0.26 26.74 16.80
C SER A 1044 -1.02 26.06 16.29
N PRO A 1045 -2.22 26.42 16.79
CA PRO A 1045 -3.48 25.86 16.32
C PRO A 1045 -3.64 26.01 14.81
N ARG A 1046 -3.88 24.89 14.12
CA ARG A 1046 -4.14 24.86 12.67
C ARG A 1046 -5.64 24.83 12.37
N THR A 1047 -6.02 25.40 11.24
CA THR A 1047 -7.36 25.21 10.67
C THR A 1047 -7.51 23.78 10.15
N PRO A 1048 -8.54 23.01 10.56
CA PRO A 1048 -8.86 21.73 9.96
C PRO A 1048 -9.09 21.83 8.45
N VAL A 1049 -8.70 20.80 7.69
CA VAL A 1049 -8.88 20.80 6.23
C VAL A 1049 -10.37 20.78 5.86
N MET A 1050 -11.22 20.18 6.71
CA MET A 1050 -12.68 20.19 6.54
C MET A 1050 -13.26 21.60 6.55
N ASP A 1051 -12.77 22.49 7.40
CA ASP A 1051 -13.22 23.89 7.46
C ASP A 1051 -12.81 24.64 6.17
N THR A 1052 -11.65 24.31 5.59
CA THR A 1052 -11.22 24.85 4.29
C THR A 1052 -12.03 24.31 3.09
N LEU A 1053 -12.86 23.28 3.30
CA LEU A 1053 -13.78 22.72 2.30
C LEU A 1053 -15.19 23.30 2.40
N GLU A 1054 -15.54 24.06 3.44
CA GLU A 1054 -16.86 24.73 3.52
C GLU A 1054 -16.94 25.92 2.54
N GLU A 1055 -17.12 25.65 1.23
CA GLU A 1055 -17.80 26.62 0.36
C GLU A 1055 -19.14 26.99 1.02
N SER A 1056 -19.53 28.27 0.99
CA SER A 1056 -20.75 28.78 1.67
C SER A 1056 -22.09 28.23 1.14
N THR A 1057 -22.05 27.25 0.24
CA THR A 1057 -23.18 26.43 -0.22
C THR A 1057 -23.20 25.04 0.41
N SER A 1058 -22.07 24.53 0.89
CA SER A 1058 -21.93 23.15 1.37
C SER A 1058 -22.46 22.96 2.80
N SER A 1059 -22.59 24.06 3.56
CA SER A 1059 -23.26 24.14 4.87
C SER A 1059 -24.64 24.81 4.82
N ASP A 1060 -25.23 25.04 3.63
CA ASP A 1060 -26.60 25.57 3.49
C ASP A 1060 -27.64 24.45 3.76
N PRO A 1061 -28.56 24.62 4.73
CA PRO A 1061 -29.59 23.61 5.02
C PRO A 1061 -30.45 23.25 3.80
N HIS A 1062 -30.66 24.16 2.85
CA HIS A 1062 -31.39 23.87 1.61
C HIS A 1062 -30.60 22.93 0.67
N PHE A 1063 -29.28 23.05 0.63
CA PHE A 1063 -28.42 22.15 -0.15
C PHE A 1063 -28.34 20.77 0.51
N LEU A 1064 -28.29 20.69 1.85
CA LEU A 1064 -28.36 19.42 2.58
C LEU A 1064 -29.72 18.73 2.36
N LYS A 1065 -30.83 19.46 2.52
CA LYS A 1065 -32.19 18.97 2.22
C LYS A 1065 -32.32 18.48 0.77
N ALA A 1066 -31.69 19.16 -0.19
CA ALA A 1066 -31.66 18.74 -1.59
C ALA A 1066 -30.85 17.45 -1.87
N GLN A 1067 -29.91 17.07 -0.98
CA GLN A 1067 -29.16 15.81 -1.07
C GLN A 1067 -29.95 14.62 -0.50
N ILE A 1068 -30.80 14.84 0.53
CA ILE A 1068 -31.68 13.79 1.08
C ILE A 1068 -32.76 13.38 0.05
N VAL A 1069 -33.29 14.37 -0.67
CA VAL A 1069 -34.46 14.21 -1.52
C VAL A 1069 -34.19 13.36 -2.77
N SER A 1070 -35.02 12.32 -2.99
CA SER A 1070 -35.00 11.46 -4.18
C SER A 1070 -35.93 11.92 -5.30
N SER A 1071 -37.10 12.48 -4.99
CA SER A 1071 -38.08 12.96 -5.98
C SER A 1071 -37.65 14.28 -6.65
N GLU A 1072 -37.98 14.48 -7.93
CA GLU A 1072 -37.86 15.81 -8.59
C GLU A 1072 -38.91 16.82 -8.06
N VAL A 1073 -40.07 16.35 -7.57
CA VAL A 1073 -41.14 17.24 -7.07
C VAL A 1073 -40.72 17.91 -5.76
N GLU A 1074 -40.18 17.13 -4.82
CA GLU A 1074 -39.59 17.64 -3.59
C GLU A 1074 -38.40 18.56 -3.87
N LEU A 1075 -37.51 18.21 -4.82
CA LEU A 1075 -36.39 19.07 -5.23
C LEU A 1075 -36.90 20.40 -5.80
N GLY A 1076 -37.98 20.36 -6.58
CA GLY A 1076 -38.69 21.54 -7.08
C GLY A 1076 -39.26 22.43 -5.97
N ASN A 1077 -39.59 21.88 -4.80
CA ASN A 1077 -40.02 22.65 -3.64
C ASN A 1077 -38.83 23.26 -2.87
N VAL A 1078 -37.75 22.50 -2.64
CA VAL A 1078 -36.51 23.02 -2.04
C VAL A 1078 -35.91 24.15 -2.89
N LEU A 1079 -36.02 24.05 -4.23
CA LEU A 1079 -35.65 25.12 -5.16
C LEU A 1079 -36.53 26.37 -5.05
N LYS A 1080 -37.81 26.26 -4.66
CA LYS A 1080 -38.67 27.42 -4.36
C LYS A 1080 -38.27 28.05 -3.03
N GLU A 1081 -38.12 27.25 -1.98
CA GLU A 1081 -37.67 27.68 -0.65
C GLU A 1081 -36.37 28.50 -0.75
N ARG A 1082 -35.32 27.94 -1.37
CA ARG A 1082 -34.04 28.61 -1.55
C ARG A 1082 -34.14 29.90 -2.36
N ARG A 1083 -34.97 29.94 -3.41
CA ARG A 1083 -35.20 31.17 -4.22
C ARG A 1083 -35.91 32.26 -3.41
N THR A 1084 -36.86 31.91 -2.55
CA THR A 1084 -37.53 32.85 -1.65
C THR A 1084 -36.58 33.35 -0.56
N ALA A 1085 -35.76 32.47 0.02
CA ALA A 1085 -34.74 32.84 0.99
C ALA A 1085 -33.71 33.82 0.40
N LEU A 1086 -33.22 33.59 -0.82
CA LEU A 1086 -32.29 34.48 -1.51
C LEU A 1086 -32.91 35.88 -1.76
N LYS A 1087 -34.15 35.96 -2.25
CA LYS A 1087 -34.86 37.26 -2.38
C LYS A 1087 -34.97 37.99 -1.04
N SER A 1088 -35.34 37.27 0.01
CA SER A 1088 -35.46 37.81 1.38
C SER A 1088 -34.12 38.29 1.96
N GLN A 1089 -32.99 37.80 1.45
CA GLN A 1089 -31.66 38.31 1.80
C GLN A 1089 -31.25 39.53 0.97
N GLU A 1090 -31.68 39.63 -0.30
CA GLU A 1090 -31.46 40.82 -1.12
C GLU A 1090 -32.26 42.02 -0.59
N GLU A 1091 -33.51 41.80 -0.18
CA GLU A 1091 -34.38 42.83 0.42
C GLU A 1091 -33.90 43.35 1.78
N LYS A 1092 -33.10 42.56 2.52
CA LYS A 1092 -32.55 42.92 3.84
C LYS A 1092 -31.22 43.66 3.81
N LYS A 1093 -30.58 43.84 2.64
CA LYS A 1093 -29.37 44.69 2.54
C LYS A 1093 -29.77 46.16 2.58
N PRO A 1094 -29.20 47.00 3.47
CA PRO A 1094 -29.52 48.42 3.51
C PRO A 1094 -29.13 49.08 2.18
N ARG A 1095 -30.02 49.94 1.66
CA ARG A 1095 -29.74 50.75 0.45
C ARG A 1095 -28.65 51.78 0.74
N VAL A 1096 -27.39 51.39 0.59
CA VAL A 1096 -26.27 52.32 0.55
C VAL A 1096 -26.50 53.29 -0.61
N THR A 1097 -26.63 54.58 -0.30
CA THR A 1097 -26.82 55.63 -1.30
C THR A 1097 -25.56 55.77 -2.15
N LYS A 1098 -25.67 55.46 -3.44
CA LYS A 1098 -24.56 55.59 -4.38
C LYS A 1098 -24.11 57.05 -4.49
N LYS A 1099 -23.04 57.43 -3.79
CA LYS A 1099 -22.19 58.56 -4.22
C LYS A 1099 -21.71 58.25 -5.64
N LYS A 1100 -21.72 59.27 -6.51
CA LYS A 1100 -21.08 59.19 -7.83
C LYS A 1100 -19.57 59.26 -7.66
N GLU A 1101 -18.93 58.13 -7.44
CA GLU A 1101 -17.50 58.02 -7.69
C GLU A 1101 -17.23 58.12 -9.21
N ARG A 1102 -16.11 58.74 -9.57
CA ARG A 1102 -15.72 58.89 -10.98
C ARG A 1102 -15.31 57.53 -11.54
N SER A 1103 -15.66 57.27 -12.79
CA SER A 1103 -15.22 56.07 -13.51
C SER A 1103 -13.72 56.13 -13.81
N VAL A 1104 -12.90 55.65 -12.87
CA VAL A 1104 -11.56 55.16 -13.19
C VAL A 1104 -11.74 53.83 -13.90
N LEU A 1105 -11.23 53.72 -15.13
CA LEU A 1105 -11.27 52.47 -15.88
C LEU A 1105 -10.37 51.44 -15.18
N PRO A 1106 -10.84 50.19 -14.96
CA PRO A 1106 -9.94 49.12 -14.57
C PRO A 1106 -8.96 48.87 -15.72
N TYR A 1107 -7.67 49.01 -15.42
CA TYR A 1107 -6.58 48.73 -16.37
C TYR A 1107 -6.63 47.25 -16.75
N GLN A 1108 -6.86 46.96 -18.04
CA GLN A 1108 -6.66 45.62 -18.58
C GLN A 1108 -5.16 45.30 -18.58
N SER A 1109 -4.68 44.68 -17.50
CA SER A 1109 -3.44 43.91 -17.54
C SER A 1109 -3.71 42.57 -18.22
N ASP A 1110 -4.00 42.61 -19.52
CA ASP A 1110 -3.91 41.43 -20.36
C ASP A 1110 -2.42 41.02 -20.36
N ALA A 1111 -2.10 39.97 -19.60
CA ALA A 1111 -0.77 39.40 -19.51
C ALA A 1111 -0.47 38.59 -20.79
N VAL A 1112 -0.38 39.31 -21.92
CA VAL A 1112 0.17 38.78 -23.16
C VAL A 1112 1.58 38.29 -22.84
N LEU A 1113 1.78 36.98 -22.95
CA LEU A 1113 3.10 36.37 -22.86
C LEU A 1113 3.96 36.97 -23.97
N MET A 1114 4.93 37.81 -23.60
CA MET A 1114 6.00 38.17 -24.53
C MET A 1114 6.73 36.87 -24.91
N PRO A 1115 6.95 36.59 -26.21
CA PRO A 1115 7.92 35.58 -26.58
C PRO A 1115 9.28 36.04 -26.06
N VAL A 1116 9.91 35.22 -25.22
CA VAL A 1116 11.32 35.42 -24.86
C VAL A 1116 12.14 34.92 -26.03
N GLU A 1117 12.33 35.78 -27.03
CA GLU A 1117 13.26 35.51 -28.11
C GLU A 1117 14.69 35.47 -27.54
N THR A 1118 15.33 34.32 -27.72
CA THR A 1118 16.71 34.10 -27.27
C THR A 1118 17.66 34.90 -28.14
N MET A 1119 18.18 36.01 -27.63
CA MET A 1119 19.24 36.77 -28.30
C MET A 1119 20.41 35.85 -28.65
N THR A 1120 20.80 35.83 -29.92
CA THR A 1120 21.97 35.07 -30.36
C THR A 1120 23.22 35.92 -30.20
N VAL A 1121 24.38 35.28 -30.05
CA VAL A 1121 25.67 35.98 -29.85
C VAL A 1121 26.08 36.82 -31.08
N SER A 1122 25.42 36.60 -32.23
CA SER A 1122 25.54 37.35 -33.48
C SER A 1122 25.11 38.82 -33.37
N ASP A 1123 24.10 39.13 -32.54
CA ASP A 1123 23.39 40.41 -32.59
C ASP A 1123 24.09 41.55 -31.82
N ALA A 1124 25.29 41.29 -31.29
CA ALA A 1124 26.04 42.20 -30.41
C ALA A 1124 26.87 43.29 -31.15
N LEU A 1125 26.82 43.37 -32.49
CA LEU A 1125 27.74 44.20 -33.29
C LEU A 1125 27.07 45.00 -34.43
N GLY A 1126 26.77 46.29 -34.20
CA GLY A 1126 26.94 47.31 -35.25
C GLY A 1126 25.84 48.37 -35.51
N ASN A 1127 26.21 49.64 -35.28
CA ASN A 1127 25.83 50.84 -36.05
C ASN A 1127 24.35 51.30 -36.25
N LYS A 1128 23.96 52.31 -35.44
CA LYS A 1128 23.47 53.66 -35.83
C LYS A 1128 22.64 53.83 -37.14
N PHE A 1129 21.42 54.40 -37.05
CA PHE A 1129 21.11 55.84 -37.34
C PHE A 1129 19.60 56.24 -37.33
N THR A 1130 19.24 57.23 -36.51
CA THR A 1130 18.19 58.30 -36.62
C THR A 1130 16.85 58.20 -37.41
N ARG A 1131 15.78 58.77 -36.79
CA ARG A 1131 14.63 59.54 -37.37
C ARG A 1131 13.54 58.76 -38.15
N PHE A 1132 12.29 59.22 -38.36
CA PHE A 1132 11.57 60.50 -38.05
C PHE A 1132 10.05 60.24 -37.71
N GLU A 1133 9.30 61.26 -37.26
CA GLU A 1133 7.84 61.26 -36.98
C GLU A 1133 6.89 61.17 -38.21
N ASN A 1134 5.67 60.65 -38.01
CA ASN A 1134 4.32 61.27 -38.20
C ASN A 1134 3.22 60.19 -38.04
N LYS A 1135 2.10 60.31 -37.29
CA LYS A 1135 0.96 61.28 -37.18
C LYS A 1135 -0.19 61.06 -38.18
N ASN A 1136 -1.42 61.16 -37.66
CA ASN A 1136 -2.73 61.22 -38.35
C ASN A 1136 -3.23 59.90 -39.01
N ARG A 1137 -4.54 59.62 -39.14
CA ARG A 1137 -5.76 60.21 -38.54
C ARG A 1137 -6.94 59.20 -38.54
N TRP A 1138 -8.05 59.66 -37.94
CA TRP A 1138 -9.46 59.21 -37.94
C TRP A 1138 -9.98 58.49 -39.22
N ASN A 1139 -11.13 57.78 -39.23
CA ASN A 1139 -12.34 58.01 -38.42
C ASN A 1139 -13.26 56.77 -38.25
N TRP A 1140 -14.29 56.92 -37.40
CA TRP A 1140 -15.38 55.95 -37.19
C TRP A 1140 -16.49 56.04 -38.25
N GLN A 1141 -17.13 54.91 -38.56
CA GLN A 1141 -18.60 54.87 -38.75
C GLN A 1141 -19.20 53.50 -38.41
N LYS A 1142 -20.46 53.49 -37.97
CA LYS A 1142 -21.27 52.29 -37.65
C LYS A 1142 -22.42 52.20 -38.64
N GLU A 1143 -22.88 50.99 -38.97
CA GLU A 1143 -24.31 50.78 -39.18
C GLU A 1143 -24.79 49.39 -38.74
N LYS A 1144 -26.10 49.12 -38.89
CA LYS A 1144 -26.84 48.01 -38.26
C LYS A 1144 -27.39 47.05 -39.33
N GLY A 1145 -27.36 45.75 -39.06
CA GLY A 1145 -28.04 44.73 -39.87
C GLY A 1145 -28.51 43.55 -39.00
N ARG A 1146 -29.67 42.96 -39.32
CA ARG A 1146 -30.28 41.83 -38.60
C ARG A 1146 -30.18 40.53 -39.40
N TRP A 1147 -30.22 39.43 -38.64
CA TRP A 1147 -30.95 38.17 -38.91
C TRP A 1147 -30.31 36.99 -39.65
N SER A 1148 -30.96 35.84 -39.41
CA SER A 1148 -30.83 34.51 -40.03
C SER A 1148 -29.47 33.78 -39.94
N GLY A 1149 -29.51 32.58 -39.34
CA GLY A 1149 -28.67 31.45 -39.76
C GLY A 1149 -29.33 30.69 -40.94
N PRO A 1150 -28.92 29.46 -41.29
CA PRO A 1150 -28.43 28.43 -40.37
C PRO A 1150 -27.13 27.70 -40.82
N SER A 1151 -26.81 26.65 -40.05
CA SER A 1151 -25.78 25.62 -40.25
C SER A 1151 -25.45 25.17 -41.69
N SER A 1152 -24.16 24.95 -41.96
CA SER A 1152 -23.64 23.62 -42.31
C SER A 1152 -22.12 23.53 -42.12
N ARG A 1153 -21.62 22.29 -41.89
CA ARG A 1153 -20.28 21.70 -42.14
C ARG A 1153 -19.09 22.67 -42.40
N ILE A 1154 -17.92 22.47 -41.79
CA ILE A 1154 -17.24 21.18 -41.51
C ILE A 1154 -16.98 21.00 -40.01
#